data_AF-A0A1M6XD60-F1
#
_entry.id   AF-A0A1M6XD60-F1
#
_cell.length_a   1.000
_cell.length_b   1.000
_cell.length_c   1.000
_cell.angle_alpha   90.00
_cell.angle_beta   90.00
_cell.angle_gamma   90.00
#
_symmetry.space_group_name_H-M   'P 1'
#
loop_
_entity.id
_entity.type
_entity.pdbx_description
1 polymer ?
#
loop_
_entity_poly.entity_id
_entity_poly.type
_entity_poly.pdbx_seq_one_letter_code
_entity_poly.pdbx_strand_id
1 'polypeptide(L)'
;MNKKVLHYLFENIAEKKSANIAVRTETESVSYSELNIQANRLAHLLNHFSIKKNDITTVFLDNRLVQLIAVLGIFKSGSIYLPLDQKYSQNYWEELYTKIKPKALLISKSNFNSFLEYDALFEYNIPTIIAIDINDKQLVFSEYKKIEDIYIEKEIGTELSIYNNDIAVEGEDSNYIFFTSGSTGKPKAVLGSHQSLSHFIHWESKELNITEKVIVGQLTSLSFDASLRDIFVALMNGGTICFPSKEIKEDSALLLQWLKNEKITLLHTIPTMLRLLSPIHNALEIAVSNEFPELEYILLAGEKLYAKDIANWRKLYGNNTTIINLYGATESTLVKSFYRIENNPVRNSEEVLPVGQPISNTRILIVNETNELCRINEKGDIYIKTPFLSKGYYNDAALTAEKFVQNPLSQEKDIVYKTGDYGKYDQDRNVIVIGREDGMVKLNGVRIDMNSIETVILKLNDIHTVKCMIYNSDSISSSLVCFYESNTISENDLRAHCSKYLSVYEMPSIIFRLAEFPINANGKVDTVSLQNSIKNRLSEGKSIQKEQPVNAVEEKLISLWQEILNVQNIGTEDHFLSLGGNSIKQILLRSKIRLAFNVNLAIEDLFLCPTVRSQAAHILSLPVLESIVGKNEITPISKNENGYAISNEQLRIWLASQFEDHSRANNMSYTYHVTGDFKVELYKKALQEIINRYEILRTGFEVNEAGEVVQKIVDEVKIDFIFDYKIVNESFSENDAKEHLKSFSDTVFDLKKAPLLQFLLIKISDNKFILSTLMHHIIGDYTSDQVIISEVMKLYNAYEKGSSIELNPIKVQYKDYAYWIKNRLANNEFSSEKDFWENYLENVKQQPKWYKNSNTENYDGAHYSKVLSAKFAGEIKKYCADNNYNLMGIMTAALGVLIHKISGQNDVIIGAPINLRSHPNLIGQVGLYLNMSPFRVKINGQHQVKEIIDETIKNQIKIFDNSFYPFDSIIEDFDLKNNFNLMERIDLYVNFINHEDKDESNGLENITFIPQDKTVKRSKFPICFYINNDKDGISYVIEYQKNVFSDLEISKLGERFLLCLEQVLENQDKTIDKISLVDKKSIPSFSLK
;
A
#
# COMPACT_ATOMS: atom_id res chain seq x y z
N MET A 1 35.99 29.42 -0.50
CA MET A 1 35.32 28.12 -0.73
C MET A 1 34.64 28.19 -2.08
N ASN A 2 35.04 27.35 -3.05
CA ASN A 2 34.33 27.29 -4.33
C ASN A 2 32.90 26.84 -4.06
N LYS A 3 31.95 27.79 -4.17
CA LYS A 3 30.51 27.65 -4.00
C LYS A 3 29.94 26.76 -5.12
N LYS A 4 30.28 25.48 -5.13
CA LYS A 4 29.86 24.57 -6.19
C LYS A 4 28.39 24.22 -6.00
N VAL A 5 27.63 24.35 -7.09
CA VAL A 5 26.26 23.87 -7.20
C VAL A 5 26.25 22.35 -7.00
N LEU A 6 25.25 21.84 -6.27
CA LEU A 6 25.30 20.47 -5.74
C LEU A 6 25.26 19.38 -6.80
N HIS A 7 24.52 19.58 -7.89
CA HIS A 7 24.47 18.58 -8.95
C HIS A 7 25.83 18.44 -9.67
N TYR A 8 26.64 19.51 -9.80
CA TYR A 8 28.01 19.39 -10.33
C TYR A 8 28.95 18.59 -9.41
N LEU A 9 28.74 18.66 -8.10
CA LEU A 9 29.47 17.83 -7.15
C LEU A 9 29.05 16.37 -7.25
N PHE A 10 27.74 16.13 -7.35
CA PHE A 10 27.18 14.81 -7.60
C PHE A 10 27.74 14.20 -8.90
N GLU A 11 27.80 14.95 -10.00
CA GLU A 11 28.36 14.49 -11.28
C GLU A 11 29.81 14.05 -11.17
N ASN A 12 30.64 14.84 -10.47
CA ASN A 12 32.05 14.50 -10.24
C ASN A 12 32.20 13.21 -9.43
N ILE A 13 31.31 13.01 -8.45
CA ILE A 13 31.30 11.80 -7.64
C ILE A 13 30.79 10.61 -8.44
N ALA A 14 29.76 10.80 -9.27
CA ALA A 14 29.23 9.75 -10.11
C ALA A 14 30.24 9.26 -11.16
N GLU A 15 31.10 10.15 -11.64
CA GLU A 15 32.24 9.76 -12.49
C GLU A 15 33.29 8.96 -11.71
N LYS A 16 33.66 9.41 -10.50
CA LYS A 16 34.72 8.78 -9.69
C LYS A 16 34.30 7.48 -9.00
N LYS A 17 33.02 7.35 -8.66
CA LYS A 17 32.44 6.27 -7.86
C LYS A 17 31.28 5.60 -8.61
N SER A 18 31.44 5.44 -9.93
CA SER A 18 30.41 4.99 -10.85
C SER A 18 29.66 3.73 -10.40
N ALA A 19 30.40 2.73 -9.90
CA ALA A 19 29.87 1.44 -9.46
C ALA A 19 29.39 1.42 -8.00
N ASN A 20 29.64 2.48 -7.21
CA ASN A 20 29.16 2.52 -5.83
C ASN A 20 27.65 2.66 -5.80
N ILE A 21 27.01 2.10 -4.77
CA ILE A 21 25.56 2.20 -4.59
C ILE A 21 25.19 3.59 -4.07
N ALA A 22 24.43 4.33 -4.87
CA ALA A 22 23.88 5.64 -4.49
C ALA A 22 22.55 5.48 -3.74
N VAL A 23 21.71 4.52 -4.15
CA VAL A 23 20.35 4.33 -3.62
C VAL A 23 20.08 2.85 -3.39
N ARG A 24 19.42 2.53 -2.27
CA ARG A 24 18.82 1.22 -2.00
C ARG A 24 17.34 1.37 -1.67
N THR A 25 16.54 0.48 -2.23
CA THR A 25 15.16 0.22 -1.87
C THR A 25 15.06 -1.24 -1.41
N GLU A 26 13.88 -1.70 -1.01
CA GLU A 26 13.70 -3.12 -0.62
C GLU A 26 13.95 -4.10 -1.78
N THR A 27 13.72 -3.66 -3.01
CA THR A 27 13.76 -4.52 -4.21
C THR A 27 14.95 -4.22 -5.11
N GLU A 28 15.59 -3.07 -4.95
CA GLU A 28 16.59 -2.57 -5.90
C GLU A 28 17.77 -1.88 -5.25
N SER A 29 18.89 -1.88 -5.97
CA SER A 29 20.04 -1.03 -5.68
C SER A 29 20.46 -0.34 -6.97
N VAL A 30 20.68 0.96 -6.89
CA VAL A 30 21.04 1.82 -8.03
C VAL A 30 22.40 2.44 -7.77
N SER A 31 23.31 2.27 -8.72
CA SER A 31 24.65 2.85 -8.68
C SER A 31 24.63 4.35 -8.96
N TYR A 32 25.71 5.05 -8.61
CA TYR A 32 25.87 6.47 -8.96
C TYR A 32 25.81 6.72 -10.47
N SER A 33 26.40 5.82 -11.27
CA SER A 33 26.36 5.87 -12.73
C SER A 33 24.92 5.82 -13.26
N GLU A 34 24.16 4.80 -12.85
CA GLU A 34 22.78 4.61 -13.28
C GLU A 34 21.91 5.80 -12.86
N LEU A 35 22.04 6.25 -11.60
CA LEU A 35 21.30 7.41 -11.10
C LEU A 35 21.60 8.68 -11.91
N ASN A 36 22.88 8.93 -12.22
CA ASN A 36 23.28 10.09 -13.00
C ASN A 36 22.77 10.03 -14.45
N ILE A 37 22.81 8.86 -15.08
CA ILE A 37 22.29 8.65 -16.44
C ILE A 37 20.79 8.96 -16.51
N GLN A 38 19.99 8.45 -15.58
CA GLN A 38 18.55 8.72 -15.57
C GLN A 38 18.24 10.20 -15.29
N ALA A 39 18.98 10.81 -14.36
CA ALA A 39 18.84 12.24 -14.09
C ALA A 39 19.23 13.11 -15.31
N ASN A 40 20.27 12.71 -16.06
CA ASN A 40 20.67 13.39 -17.28
C ASN A 40 19.58 13.28 -18.36
N ARG A 41 19.04 12.08 -18.59
CA ARG A 41 17.94 11.88 -19.54
C ARG A 41 16.76 12.77 -19.24
N LEU A 42 16.33 12.84 -17.96
CA LEU A 42 15.26 13.73 -17.56
C LEU A 42 15.61 15.22 -17.77
N ALA A 43 16.84 15.64 -17.46
CA ALA A 43 17.26 17.01 -17.72
C ALA A 43 17.19 17.36 -19.22
N HIS A 44 17.63 16.46 -20.09
CA HIS A 44 17.52 16.64 -21.54
C HIS A 44 16.08 16.61 -22.03
N LEU A 45 15.21 15.81 -21.42
CA LEU A 45 13.78 15.81 -21.71
C LEU A 45 13.13 17.15 -21.38
N LEU A 46 13.43 17.72 -20.21
CA LEU A 46 12.93 19.04 -19.83
C LEU A 46 13.39 20.11 -20.85
N ASN A 47 14.64 20.05 -21.31
CA ASN A 47 15.15 20.93 -22.36
C ASN A 47 14.43 20.73 -23.70
N HIS A 48 14.12 19.48 -24.06
CA HIS A 48 13.37 19.13 -25.27
C HIS A 48 11.99 19.82 -25.28
N PHE A 49 11.33 19.87 -24.13
CA PHE A 49 10.08 20.62 -23.93
C PHE A 49 10.25 22.12 -23.70
N SER A 50 11.44 22.66 -23.99
CA SER A 50 11.74 24.09 -23.83
C SER A 50 11.54 24.61 -22.40
N ILE A 51 11.66 23.73 -21.39
CA ILE A 51 11.73 24.14 -19.99
C ILE A 51 13.13 24.72 -19.77
N LYS A 52 13.18 26.00 -19.38
CA LYS A 52 14.41 26.75 -19.24
C LYS A 52 14.79 26.90 -17.77
N LYS A 53 16.01 27.39 -17.57
CA LYS A 53 16.49 27.86 -16.28
C LYS A 53 15.49 28.81 -15.61
N ASN A 54 15.23 28.60 -14.33
CA ASN A 54 14.21 29.29 -13.51
C ASN A 54 12.73 29.03 -13.88
N ASP A 55 12.42 28.21 -14.90
CA ASP A 55 11.04 27.71 -15.05
C ASP A 55 10.71 26.75 -13.91
N ILE A 56 9.43 26.62 -13.56
CA ILE A 56 8.99 25.79 -12.44
C ILE A 56 8.46 24.46 -12.98
N THR A 57 8.99 23.37 -12.42
CA THR A 57 8.57 22.00 -12.73
C THR A 57 7.93 21.40 -11.48
N THR A 58 6.63 21.11 -11.56
CA THR A 58 5.91 20.40 -10.50
C THR A 58 6.16 18.91 -10.57
N VAL A 59 6.21 18.25 -9.42
CA VAL A 59 6.45 16.81 -9.31
C VAL A 59 5.35 16.16 -8.48
N PHE A 60 4.56 15.29 -9.11
CA PHE A 60 3.47 14.52 -8.53
C PHE A 60 3.66 13.03 -8.81
N LEU A 61 4.65 12.46 -8.13
CA LEU A 61 5.07 11.06 -8.28
C LEU A 61 4.86 10.32 -6.97
N ASP A 62 4.71 9.00 -7.02
CA ASP A 62 4.55 8.08 -5.89
C ASP A 62 5.84 7.30 -5.58
N ASN A 63 6.60 6.92 -6.62
CA ASN A 63 7.85 6.18 -6.47
C ASN A 63 9.02 7.08 -6.01
N ARG A 64 9.65 6.72 -4.89
CA ARG A 64 10.72 7.50 -4.22
C ARG A 64 12.01 7.58 -5.05
N LEU A 65 12.36 6.52 -5.78
CA LEU A 65 13.52 6.53 -6.68
C LEU A 65 13.28 7.49 -7.85
N VAL A 66 12.09 7.44 -8.46
CA VAL A 66 11.72 8.36 -9.55
C VAL A 66 11.70 9.81 -9.06
N GLN A 67 11.15 10.06 -7.86
CA GLN A 67 11.17 11.40 -7.27
C GLN A 67 12.60 11.92 -7.08
N LEU A 68 13.53 11.07 -6.60
CA LEU A 68 14.94 11.45 -6.47
C LEU A 68 15.57 11.77 -7.85
N ILE A 69 15.32 10.93 -8.86
CA ILE A 69 15.77 11.21 -10.22
C ILE A 69 15.19 12.53 -10.72
N ALA A 70 13.92 12.82 -10.41
CA ALA A 70 13.25 14.07 -10.71
C ALA A 70 13.95 15.28 -10.08
N VAL A 71 14.29 15.22 -8.79
CA VAL A 71 15.04 16.30 -8.11
C VAL A 71 16.37 16.55 -8.83
N LEU A 72 17.14 15.49 -9.14
CA LEU A 72 18.44 15.63 -9.79
C LEU A 72 18.32 16.16 -11.23
N GLY A 73 17.39 15.63 -12.01
CA GLY A 73 17.16 16.04 -13.40
C GLY A 73 16.68 17.49 -13.51
N ILE A 74 15.78 17.91 -12.62
CA ILE A 74 15.33 19.30 -12.51
C ILE A 74 16.51 20.22 -12.17
N PHE A 75 17.31 19.86 -11.16
CA PHE A 75 18.48 20.66 -10.79
C PHE A 75 19.52 20.76 -11.92
N LYS A 76 19.71 19.69 -12.71
CA LYS A 76 20.59 19.65 -13.90
C LYS A 76 20.05 20.44 -15.10
N SER A 77 18.72 20.57 -15.22
CA SER A 77 18.10 21.43 -16.23
C SER A 77 18.15 22.92 -15.85
N GLY A 78 18.41 23.21 -14.57
CA GLY A 78 18.35 24.57 -14.01
C GLY A 78 16.92 25.06 -13.73
N SER A 79 15.91 24.20 -13.89
CA SER A 79 14.54 24.51 -13.49
C SER A 79 14.35 24.36 -11.98
N ILE A 80 13.23 24.87 -11.47
CA ILE A 80 12.90 24.96 -10.05
C ILE A 80 12.01 23.79 -9.67
N TYR A 81 12.48 22.99 -8.72
CA TYR A 81 11.75 21.85 -8.17
C TYR A 81 10.57 22.32 -7.31
N LEU A 82 9.37 21.85 -7.62
CA LEU A 82 8.19 22.07 -6.79
C LEU A 82 7.46 20.74 -6.50
N PRO A 83 7.64 20.14 -5.32
CA PRO A 83 6.95 18.91 -4.96
C PRO A 83 5.48 19.14 -4.65
N LEU A 84 4.66 18.18 -5.06
CA LEU A 84 3.24 18.12 -4.77
C LEU A 84 2.95 16.87 -3.90
N ASP A 85 2.53 17.07 -2.64
CA ASP A 85 2.03 16.02 -1.74
C ASP A 85 0.56 15.63 -1.98
N GLN A 86 0.31 14.38 -2.37
CA GLN A 86 -1.03 13.80 -2.62
C GLN A 86 -2.06 14.02 -1.50
N LYS A 87 -1.63 14.30 -0.26
CA LYS A 87 -2.52 14.52 0.89
C LYS A 87 -3.16 15.91 0.95
N TYR A 88 -2.80 16.83 0.05
CA TYR A 88 -3.44 18.13 -0.04
C TYR A 88 -4.79 18.07 -0.77
N SER A 89 -5.75 18.88 -0.33
CA SER A 89 -7.08 18.94 -0.93
C SER A 89 -7.06 19.60 -2.31
N GLN A 90 -8.07 19.33 -3.13
CA GLN A 90 -8.21 19.92 -4.47
C GLN A 90 -8.13 21.46 -4.45
N ASN A 91 -8.85 22.11 -3.53
CA ASN A 91 -8.85 23.56 -3.37
C ASN A 91 -7.43 24.11 -3.08
N TYR A 92 -6.61 23.36 -2.33
CA TYR A 92 -5.24 23.74 -2.04
C TYR A 92 -4.39 23.76 -3.32
N TRP A 93 -4.57 22.77 -4.20
CA TRP A 93 -3.90 22.71 -5.49
C TRP A 93 -4.30 23.85 -6.40
N GLU A 94 -5.58 24.17 -6.50
CA GLU A 94 -6.07 25.27 -7.33
C GLU A 94 -5.43 26.61 -6.94
N GLU A 95 -5.39 26.92 -5.63
CA GLU A 95 -4.75 28.13 -5.14
C GLU A 95 -3.25 28.15 -5.46
N LEU A 96 -2.57 27.00 -5.32
CA LEU A 96 -1.15 26.84 -5.63
C LEU A 96 -0.88 27.10 -7.11
N TYR A 97 -1.64 26.47 -8.01
CA TYR A 97 -1.45 26.61 -9.46
C TYR A 97 -1.79 28.03 -9.95
N THR A 98 -2.78 28.68 -9.34
CA THR A 98 -3.12 30.09 -9.61
C THR A 98 -1.94 31.02 -9.33
N LYS A 99 -1.24 30.82 -8.20
CA LYS A 99 -0.14 31.69 -7.75
C LYS A 99 1.20 31.38 -8.44
N ILE A 100 1.48 30.09 -8.68
CA ILE A 100 2.79 29.64 -9.14
C ILE A 100 2.91 29.61 -10.66
N LYS A 101 1.86 29.17 -11.37
CA LYS A 101 1.85 28.96 -12.84
C LYS A 101 3.04 28.13 -13.35
N PRO A 102 3.18 26.86 -12.91
CA PRO A 102 4.27 25.99 -13.35
C PRO A 102 4.19 25.70 -14.85
N LYS A 103 5.36 25.44 -15.47
CA LYS A 103 5.44 25.16 -16.91
C LYS A 103 5.37 23.68 -17.25
N ALA A 104 5.83 22.83 -16.34
CA ALA A 104 5.82 21.39 -16.52
C ALA A 104 5.28 20.70 -15.28
N LEU A 105 4.54 19.62 -15.49
CA LEU A 105 4.15 18.65 -14.46
C LEU A 105 4.76 17.29 -14.79
N LEU A 106 5.54 16.75 -13.86
CA LEU A 106 6.00 15.36 -13.87
C LEU A 106 5.04 14.53 -13.03
N ILE A 107 4.44 13.50 -13.61
CA ILE A 107 3.40 12.67 -12.99
C ILE A 107 3.63 11.20 -13.33
N SER A 108 3.18 10.24 -12.51
CA SER A 108 3.21 8.82 -12.89
C SER A 108 1.95 8.46 -13.70
N LYS A 109 2.00 7.45 -14.57
CA LYS A 109 0.78 7.06 -15.31
C LYS A 109 -0.35 6.63 -14.36
N SER A 110 0.00 5.92 -13.27
CA SER A 110 -0.95 5.52 -12.23
C SER A 110 -1.71 6.70 -11.62
N ASN A 111 -1.03 7.82 -11.39
CA ASN A 111 -1.62 9.01 -10.79
C ASN A 111 -2.32 9.91 -11.82
N PHE A 112 -2.06 9.74 -13.11
CA PHE A 112 -2.65 10.59 -14.15
C PHE A 112 -4.18 10.49 -14.18
N ASN A 113 -4.74 9.29 -14.05
CA ASN A 113 -6.20 9.11 -14.04
C ASN A 113 -6.86 9.76 -12.82
N SER A 114 -6.30 9.59 -11.62
CA SER A 114 -6.78 10.31 -10.43
C SER A 114 -6.58 11.83 -10.55
N PHE A 115 -5.52 12.25 -11.23
CA PHE A 115 -5.30 13.65 -11.56
C PHE A 115 -6.38 14.20 -12.50
N LEU A 116 -6.95 13.36 -13.38
CA LEU A 116 -8.04 13.74 -14.27
C LEU A 116 -9.40 13.93 -13.55
N GLU A 117 -9.58 13.42 -12.35
CA GLU A 117 -10.82 13.60 -11.59
C GLU A 117 -10.92 14.99 -10.94
N TYR A 118 -9.80 15.72 -10.84
CA TYR A 118 -9.77 17.08 -10.27
C TYR A 118 -10.14 18.13 -11.32
N ASP A 119 -11.44 18.26 -11.62
CA ASP A 119 -12.05 19.18 -12.61
C ASP A 119 -11.46 20.61 -12.63
N ALA A 120 -10.92 21.10 -11.51
CA ALA A 120 -10.45 22.47 -11.40
C ALA A 120 -8.98 22.71 -11.81
N LEU A 121 -8.12 21.68 -11.86
CA LEU A 121 -6.75 21.86 -12.38
C LEU A 121 -6.73 22.07 -13.91
N PHE A 122 -7.83 21.68 -14.57
CA PHE A 122 -8.02 21.79 -16.02
C PHE A 122 -8.25 23.22 -16.52
N GLU A 123 -8.63 24.16 -15.65
CA GLU A 123 -8.74 25.58 -16.03
C GLU A 123 -7.37 26.28 -16.15
N TYR A 124 -6.31 25.72 -15.54
CA TYR A 124 -5.01 26.41 -15.41
C TYR A 124 -4.01 26.13 -16.54
N ASN A 125 -4.37 25.30 -17.53
CA ASN A 125 -3.67 25.10 -18.80
C ASN A 125 -2.14 24.90 -18.66
N ILE A 126 -1.73 23.90 -17.88
CA ILE A 126 -0.31 23.54 -17.72
C ILE A 126 0.27 23.20 -19.10
N PRO A 127 1.31 23.92 -19.57
CA PRO A 127 1.79 23.77 -20.95
C PRO A 127 2.35 22.39 -21.29
N THR A 128 2.91 21.69 -20.32
CA THR A 128 3.60 20.42 -20.54
C THR A 128 3.32 19.45 -19.41
N ILE A 129 2.78 18.28 -19.74
CA ILE A 129 2.53 17.19 -18.78
C ILE A 129 3.29 15.96 -19.25
N ILE A 130 4.17 15.47 -18.39
CA ILE A 130 5.08 14.35 -18.69
C ILE A 130 4.78 13.23 -17.69
N ALA A 131 4.30 12.11 -18.21
CA ALA A 131 4.24 10.86 -17.49
C ALA A 131 5.67 10.28 -17.34
N ILE A 132 6.04 9.87 -16.14
CA ILE A 132 7.29 9.17 -15.85
C ILE A 132 6.96 7.87 -15.14
N ASP A 133 7.37 6.76 -15.73
CA ASP A 133 7.35 5.44 -15.10
C ASP A 133 8.75 4.81 -15.15
N ILE A 134 8.93 3.70 -14.44
CA ILE A 134 10.13 2.87 -14.52
C ILE A 134 9.79 1.58 -15.26
N ASN A 135 10.54 1.25 -16.29
CA ASN A 135 10.57 -0.07 -16.90
C ASN A 135 12.02 -0.56 -16.94
N ASP A 136 12.30 -1.77 -16.44
CA ASP A 136 13.65 -2.35 -16.39
C ASP A 136 14.74 -1.43 -15.81
N LYS A 137 14.42 -0.75 -14.69
CA LYS A 137 15.28 0.27 -14.03
C LYS A 137 15.61 1.49 -14.89
N GLN A 138 14.92 1.68 -16.02
CA GLN A 138 15.03 2.86 -16.86
C GLN A 138 13.75 3.69 -16.82
N LEU A 139 13.92 5.01 -16.85
CA LEU A 139 12.76 5.89 -16.98
C LEU A 139 12.19 5.80 -18.38
N VAL A 140 10.87 5.60 -18.45
CA VAL A 140 10.07 5.73 -19.66
C VAL A 140 9.26 7.01 -19.54
N PHE A 141 9.12 7.73 -20.65
CA PHE A 141 8.49 9.04 -20.70
C PHE A 141 7.35 9.06 -21.70
N SER A 142 6.20 9.58 -21.27
CA SER A 142 5.08 9.89 -22.16
C SER A 142 4.68 11.34 -22.02
N GLU A 143 4.35 11.99 -23.13
CA GLU A 143 3.73 13.31 -23.15
C GLU A 143 2.22 13.16 -23.17
N TYR A 144 1.52 13.91 -22.31
CA TYR A 144 0.06 14.06 -22.40
C TYR A 144 -0.28 15.40 -23.06
N LYS A 145 -0.93 15.33 -24.24
CA LYS A 145 -1.42 16.52 -24.95
C LYS A 145 -2.93 16.61 -24.90
N LYS A 146 -3.45 17.78 -24.55
CA LYS A 146 -4.88 18.08 -24.63
C LYS A 146 -5.27 18.43 -26.07
N ILE A 147 -6.20 17.67 -26.65
CA ILE A 147 -6.81 17.88 -27.97
C ILE A 147 -8.32 17.74 -27.79
N GLU A 148 -9.08 18.82 -28.08
CA GLU A 148 -10.56 18.82 -28.00
C GLU A 148 -11.11 18.26 -26.67
N ASP A 149 -10.51 18.70 -25.56
CA ASP A 149 -10.82 18.27 -24.18
C ASP A 149 -10.49 16.82 -23.81
N ILE A 150 -9.78 16.10 -24.68
CA ILE A 150 -9.26 14.75 -24.43
C ILE A 150 -7.73 14.81 -24.32
N TYR A 151 -7.15 14.09 -23.35
CA TYR A 151 -5.70 13.92 -23.28
C TYR A 151 -5.28 12.70 -24.10
N ILE A 152 -4.37 12.93 -25.05
CA ILE A 152 -3.75 11.87 -25.84
C ILE A 152 -2.34 11.65 -25.30
N GLU A 153 -2.07 10.41 -24.92
CA GLU A 153 -0.74 9.96 -24.56
C GLU A 153 0.11 9.77 -25.82
N LYS A 154 1.33 10.31 -25.80
CA LYS A 154 2.34 10.07 -26.83
C LYS A 154 3.64 9.68 -26.17
N GLU A 155 4.08 8.44 -26.41
CA GLU A 155 5.37 7.97 -25.93
C GLU A 155 6.53 8.78 -26.53
N ILE A 156 7.52 9.08 -25.70
CA ILE A 156 8.73 9.81 -26.07
C ILE A 156 9.87 8.80 -26.11
N GLY A 157 10.54 8.70 -27.27
CA GLY A 157 11.63 7.75 -27.47
C GLY A 157 12.79 7.92 -26.49
N THR A 158 13.51 6.84 -26.23
CA THR A 158 14.61 6.74 -25.26
C THR A 158 15.94 7.35 -25.73
N GLU A 159 15.97 8.02 -26.88
CA GLU A 159 17.17 8.61 -27.51
C GLU A 159 17.73 9.86 -26.80
N LEU A 160 17.28 10.16 -25.58
CA LEU A 160 17.77 11.29 -24.79
C LEU A 160 19.22 11.06 -24.36
N SER A 161 20.02 12.13 -24.42
CA SER A 161 21.43 12.07 -24.05
C SER A 161 21.61 11.60 -22.60
N ILE A 162 22.57 10.70 -22.40
CA ILE A 162 22.98 10.19 -21.08
C ILE A 162 24.08 11.04 -20.44
N TYR A 163 24.64 12.00 -21.19
CA TYR A 163 25.72 12.86 -20.74
C TYR A 163 25.19 14.06 -19.95
N ASN A 164 26.04 14.61 -19.08
CA ASN A 164 25.69 15.79 -18.30
C ASN A 164 25.29 16.94 -19.22
N ASN A 165 24.35 17.76 -18.75
CA ASN A 165 23.80 18.87 -19.52
C ASN A 165 24.73 20.09 -19.45
N ASP A 166 24.93 20.78 -20.58
CA ASP A 166 25.84 21.95 -20.67
C ASP A 166 25.19 23.26 -20.18
N ILE A 167 24.04 23.19 -19.49
CA ILE A 167 23.38 24.38 -18.94
C ILE A 167 24.18 24.91 -17.75
N ALA A 168 24.61 26.17 -17.86
CA ALA A 168 25.32 26.88 -16.80
C ALA A 168 24.36 27.28 -15.65
N VAL A 169 24.47 26.58 -14.53
CA VAL A 169 23.78 26.88 -13.27
C VAL A 169 24.77 27.49 -12.28
N GLU A 170 24.43 28.64 -11.74
CA GLU A 170 25.21 29.41 -10.78
C GLU A 170 24.64 29.27 -9.37
N GLY A 171 25.44 29.61 -8.37
CA GLY A 171 25.01 29.52 -6.97
C GLY A 171 23.80 30.41 -6.65
N GLU A 172 23.70 31.58 -7.28
CA GLU A 172 22.59 32.52 -7.00
C GLU A 172 21.28 32.10 -7.67
N ASP A 173 21.28 31.08 -8.52
CA ASP A 173 20.06 30.60 -9.16
C ASP A 173 19.11 29.90 -8.20
N SER A 174 17.82 29.95 -8.54
CA SER A 174 16.77 29.29 -7.78
C SER A 174 16.72 27.80 -8.10
N ASN A 175 16.43 26.99 -7.10
CA ASN A 175 16.48 25.52 -7.22
C ASN A 175 15.21 24.81 -6.76
N TYR A 176 14.50 25.35 -5.77
CA TYR A 176 13.27 24.75 -5.26
C TYR A 176 12.27 25.81 -4.81
N ILE A 177 11.00 25.39 -4.74
CA ILE A 177 9.95 26.04 -3.98
C ILE A 177 9.40 25.03 -2.98
N PHE A 178 9.32 25.41 -1.71
CA PHE A 178 8.59 24.65 -0.69
C PHE A 178 7.53 25.52 -0.05
N PHE A 179 6.41 24.92 0.31
CA PHE A 179 5.31 25.62 0.96
C PHE A 179 5.40 25.54 2.48
N THR A 180 5.11 26.66 3.14
CA THR A 180 4.90 26.74 4.59
C THR A 180 3.48 27.21 4.89
N SER A 181 2.94 26.85 6.07
CA SER A 181 1.60 27.28 6.49
C SER A 181 1.56 28.79 6.75
N GLY A 182 0.52 29.46 6.23
CA GLY A 182 0.27 30.88 6.44
C GLY A 182 -0.74 31.15 7.54
N SER A 183 -0.63 32.31 8.19
CA SER A 183 -1.50 32.79 9.28
C SER A 183 -2.94 33.13 8.85
N THR A 184 -3.25 32.97 7.57
CA THR A 184 -4.58 33.21 6.98
C THR A 184 -5.12 31.96 6.29
N GLY A 185 -4.52 30.79 6.54
CA GLY A 185 -4.82 29.52 5.87
C GLY A 185 -4.21 29.38 4.47
N LYS A 186 -3.56 30.43 3.94
CA LYS A 186 -2.99 30.44 2.59
C LYS A 186 -1.53 29.98 2.57
N PRO A 187 -1.13 29.08 1.65
CA PRO A 187 0.25 28.58 1.56
C PRO A 187 1.26 29.67 1.18
N LYS A 188 2.44 29.64 1.81
CA LYS A 188 3.55 30.56 1.52
C LYS A 188 4.66 29.83 0.76
N ALA A 189 4.86 30.22 -0.50
CA ALA A 189 5.85 29.60 -1.40
C ALA A 189 7.25 30.18 -1.14
N VAL A 190 8.11 29.47 -0.41
CA VAL A 190 9.49 29.91 -0.14
C VAL A 190 10.39 29.52 -1.32
N LEU A 191 11.07 30.51 -1.91
CA LEU A 191 11.96 30.33 -3.05
C LEU A 191 13.41 30.11 -2.60
N GLY A 192 13.94 28.91 -2.82
CA GLY A 192 15.30 28.52 -2.49
C GLY A 192 16.38 29.04 -3.46
N SER A 193 17.64 28.84 -3.10
CA SER A 193 18.80 29.03 -3.99
C SER A 193 19.82 27.91 -3.87
N HIS A 194 20.56 27.64 -4.96
CA HIS A 194 21.60 26.63 -4.98
C HIS A 194 22.73 26.92 -3.98
N GLN A 195 23.15 28.18 -3.85
CA GLN A 195 24.24 28.59 -2.95
C GLN A 195 23.85 28.38 -1.49
N SER A 196 22.61 28.69 -1.11
CA SER A 196 22.16 28.53 0.27
C SER A 196 22.11 27.06 0.69
N LEU A 197 21.54 26.21 -0.17
CA LEU A 197 21.51 24.77 0.05
C LEU A 197 22.93 24.20 0.06
N SER A 198 23.78 24.61 -0.88
CA SER A 198 25.18 24.18 -0.96
C SER A 198 25.97 24.51 0.30
N HIS A 199 25.82 25.74 0.83
CA HIS A 199 26.45 26.13 2.09
C HIS A 199 26.06 25.19 3.23
N PHE A 200 24.78 24.88 3.38
CA PHE A 200 24.29 24.02 4.44
C PHE A 200 24.88 22.59 4.34
N ILE A 201 24.80 21.97 3.16
CA ILE A 201 25.27 20.58 2.98
C ILE A 201 26.78 20.46 3.21
N HIS A 202 27.57 21.43 2.75
CA HIS A 202 29.02 21.44 3.01
C HIS A 202 29.35 21.65 4.49
N TRP A 203 28.62 22.54 5.17
CA TRP A 203 28.80 22.74 6.60
C TRP A 203 28.51 21.44 7.35
N GLU A 204 27.36 20.80 7.10
CA GLU A 204 26.95 19.59 7.80
C GLU A 204 27.91 18.42 7.54
N SER A 205 28.31 18.23 6.26
CA SER A 205 29.26 17.20 5.89
C SER A 205 30.59 17.34 6.63
N LYS A 206 31.05 18.59 6.82
CA LYS A 206 32.27 18.89 7.58
C LYS A 206 32.07 18.74 9.09
N GLU A 207 30.96 19.24 9.63
CA GLU A 207 30.67 19.25 11.07
C GLU A 207 30.52 17.83 11.63
N LEU A 208 29.88 16.95 10.87
CA LEU A 208 29.65 15.56 11.23
C LEU A 208 30.71 14.60 10.68
N ASN A 209 31.75 15.11 10.01
CA ASN A 209 32.78 14.30 9.34
C ASN A 209 32.19 13.22 8.43
N ILE A 210 31.17 13.57 7.64
CA ILE A 210 30.51 12.64 6.74
C ILE A 210 31.50 12.13 5.69
N THR A 211 31.53 10.82 5.52
CA THR A 211 32.38 10.12 4.54
C THR A 211 31.51 9.30 3.59
N GLU A 212 32.15 8.62 2.64
CA GLU A 212 31.49 7.70 1.71
C GLU A 212 30.85 6.47 2.37
N LYS A 213 31.14 6.22 3.65
CA LYS A 213 30.52 5.14 4.43
C LYS A 213 29.13 5.52 4.95
N VAL A 214 28.73 6.77 4.80
CA VAL A 214 27.43 7.23 5.29
C VAL A 214 26.31 6.49 4.58
N ILE A 215 25.43 5.89 5.36
CA ILE A 215 24.16 5.32 4.94
C ILE A 215 23.05 6.13 5.61
N VAL A 216 22.26 6.84 4.79
CA VAL A 216 21.21 7.77 5.24
C VAL A 216 19.86 7.10 5.13
N GLY A 217 19.13 6.98 6.25
CA GLY A 217 17.75 6.52 6.24
C GLY A 217 16.79 7.65 5.91
N GLN A 218 16.21 7.65 4.71
CA GLN A 218 15.44 8.78 4.18
C GLN A 218 13.95 8.68 4.54
N LEU A 219 13.60 9.12 5.75
CA LEU A 219 12.22 9.06 6.26
C LEU A 219 11.37 10.28 5.85
N THR A 220 11.99 11.46 5.72
CA THR A 220 11.29 12.73 5.48
C THR A 220 10.54 12.72 4.13
N SER A 221 9.32 13.26 4.08
CA SER A 221 8.60 13.43 2.79
C SER A 221 9.38 14.37 1.86
N LEU A 222 9.39 14.07 0.56
CA LEU A 222 10.07 14.88 -0.46
C LEU A 222 9.39 16.23 -0.72
N SER A 223 8.23 16.46 -0.06
CA SER A 223 7.50 17.73 0.02
C SER A 223 8.04 18.70 1.06
N PHE A 224 9.05 18.32 1.85
CA PHE A 224 9.73 19.21 2.80
C PHE A 224 11.19 19.43 2.40
N ASP A 225 11.70 20.63 2.66
CA ASP A 225 13.09 21.00 2.37
C ASP A 225 14.11 20.07 3.04
N ALA A 226 13.81 19.61 4.26
CA ALA A 226 14.57 18.61 5.01
C ALA A 226 14.90 17.33 4.22
N SER A 227 14.13 16.98 3.19
CA SER A 227 14.46 15.85 2.30
C SER A 227 15.69 16.11 1.41
N LEU A 228 15.90 17.36 0.97
CA LEU A 228 17.07 17.74 0.17
C LEU A 228 18.36 17.56 0.97
N ARG A 229 18.29 17.74 2.29
CA ARG A 229 19.40 17.43 3.20
C ARG A 229 19.80 15.96 3.09
N ASP A 230 18.84 15.06 3.26
CA ASP A 230 19.13 13.62 3.28
C ASP A 230 19.69 13.16 1.93
N ILE A 231 19.14 13.69 0.84
CA ILE A 231 19.62 13.41 -0.52
C ILE A 231 21.07 13.89 -0.68
N PHE A 232 21.31 15.18 -0.48
CA PHE A 232 22.58 15.77 -0.90
C PHE A 232 23.72 15.48 0.08
N VAL A 233 23.45 15.26 1.38
CA VAL A 233 24.48 14.80 2.31
C VAL A 233 25.02 13.43 1.92
N ALA A 234 24.17 12.50 1.50
CA ALA A 234 24.62 11.19 1.03
C ALA A 234 25.36 11.31 -0.31
N LEU A 235 24.69 11.87 -1.32
CA LEU A 235 25.17 11.85 -2.70
C LEU A 235 26.46 12.66 -2.90
N MET A 236 26.63 13.77 -2.17
CA MET A 236 27.82 14.61 -2.30
C MET A 236 29.03 14.11 -1.54
N ASN A 237 28.88 13.06 -0.72
CA ASN A 237 30.01 12.43 -0.04
C ASN A 237 30.29 11.02 -0.60
N GLY A 238 29.51 10.55 -1.58
CA GLY A 238 29.64 9.21 -2.16
C GLY A 238 29.06 8.11 -1.28
N GLY A 239 28.14 8.45 -0.37
CA GLY A 239 27.41 7.52 0.49
C GLY A 239 26.19 6.89 -0.19
N THR A 240 25.32 6.29 0.62
CA THR A 240 24.11 5.61 0.14
C THR A 240 22.86 6.18 0.82
N ILE A 241 21.79 6.38 0.05
CA ILE A 241 20.45 6.69 0.54
C ILE A 241 19.65 5.39 0.57
N CYS A 242 19.04 5.06 1.71
CA CYS A 242 18.10 3.93 1.82
C CYS A 242 16.67 4.46 1.99
N PHE A 243 15.76 3.99 1.14
CA PHE A 243 14.34 4.28 1.23
C PHE A 243 13.59 3.08 1.83
N PRO A 244 12.93 3.23 2.99
CA PRO A 244 11.99 2.22 3.45
C PRO A 244 10.73 2.27 2.56
N SER A 245 10.05 1.14 2.39
CA SER A 245 8.71 1.14 1.83
C SER A 245 7.72 1.86 2.75
N LYS A 246 6.55 2.17 2.20
CA LYS A 246 5.45 2.76 2.95
C LYS A 246 5.08 1.88 4.16
N GLU A 247 4.99 0.57 3.95
CA GLU A 247 4.67 -0.42 4.99
C GLU A 247 5.69 -0.37 6.15
N ILE A 248 6.99 -0.38 5.84
CA ILE A 248 8.04 -0.29 6.87
C ILE A 248 7.93 1.04 7.63
N LYS A 249 7.76 2.16 6.91
CA LYS A 249 7.71 3.49 7.53
C LYS A 249 6.50 3.67 8.45
N GLU A 250 5.39 2.99 8.16
CA GLU A 250 4.15 3.03 8.92
C GLU A 250 4.04 1.94 10.00
N ASP A 251 5.15 1.25 10.30
CA ASP A 251 5.28 0.29 11.40
C ASP A 251 6.55 0.52 12.21
N SER A 252 6.43 0.87 13.49
CA SER A 252 7.60 1.12 14.33
C SER A 252 8.52 -0.10 14.48
N ALA A 253 7.98 -1.32 14.49
CA ALA A 253 8.78 -2.54 14.64
C ALA A 253 9.58 -2.83 13.36
N LEU A 254 8.92 -2.80 12.20
CA LEU A 254 9.59 -3.01 10.92
C LEU A 254 10.61 -1.91 10.67
N LEU A 255 10.31 -0.67 11.02
CA LEU A 255 11.24 0.45 10.88
C LEU A 255 12.50 0.23 11.72
N LEU A 256 12.39 -0.20 12.98
CA LEU A 256 13.55 -0.54 13.81
C LEU A 256 14.36 -1.69 13.21
N GLN A 257 13.70 -2.74 12.72
CA GLN A 257 14.37 -3.86 12.06
C GLN A 257 15.08 -3.41 10.77
N TRP A 258 14.44 -2.56 9.98
CA TRP A 258 14.99 -1.99 8.75
C TRP A 258 16.21 -1.12 9.01
N LEU A 259 16.17 -0.23 10.03
CA LEU A 259 17.31 0.59 10.43
C LEU A 259 18.55 -0.27 10.72
N LYS A 260 18.35 -1.44 11.36
CA LYS A 260 19.40 -2.41 11.68
C LYS A 260 19.87 -3.19 10.44
N ASN A 261 18.94 -3.75 9.67
CA ASN A 261 19.25 -4.57 8.51
C ASN A 261 19.99 -3.79 7.42
N GLU A 262 19.55 -2.54 7.17
CA GLU A 262 20.19 -1.64 6.22
C GLU A 262 21.44 -0.96 6.76
N LYS A 263 21.78 -1.18 8.03
CA LYS A 263 22.96 -0.63 8.72
C LYS A 263 22.98 0.90 8.62
N ILE A 264 21.85 1.54 8.90
CA ILE A 264 21.70 2.98 8.79
C ILE A 264 22.64 3.68 9.78
N THR A 265 23.41 4.64 9.27
CA THR A 265 24.41 5.39 10.06
C THR A 265 23.95 6.79 10.46
N LEU A 266 23.03 7.36 9.70
CA LEU A 266 22.58 8.74 9.84
C LEU A 266 21.07 8.79 9.65
N LEU A 267 20.36 9.19 10.70
CA LEU A 267 18.91 9.33 10.69
C LEU A 267 18.52 10.78 10.97
N HIS A 268 17.81 11.41 10.03
CA HIS A 268 17.20 12.72 10.26
C HIS A 268 15.71 12.55 10.44
N THR A 269 15.19 13.02 11.58
CA THR A 269 13.78 12.88 11.91
C THR A 269 13.30 13.94 12.90
N ILE A 270 12.06 13.82 13.39
CA ILE A 270 11.46 14.72 14.37
C ILE A 270 11.46 14.09 15.76
N PRO A 271 11.46 14.88 16.86
CA PRO A 271 11.34 14.36 18.23
C PRO A 271 10.18 13.37 18.42
N THR A 272 9.03 13.58 17.80
CA THR A 272 7.92 12.61 17.90
C THR A 272 8.26 11.23 17.30
N MET A 273 9.03 11.17 16.22
CA MET A 273 9.49 9.89 15.68
C MET A 273 10.54 9.24 16.60
N LEU A 274 11.41 10.03 17.25
CA LEU A 274 12.30 9.49 18.28
C LEU A 274 11.52 8.82 19.41
N ARG A 275 10.42 9.44 19.86
CA ARG A 275 9.52 8.87 20.88
C ARG A 275 8.86 7.58 20.39
N LEU A 276 8.40 7.53 19.14
CA LEU A 276 7.86 6.31 18.52
C LEU A 276 8.88 5.18 18.48
N LEU A 277 10.14 5.50 18.21
CA LEU A 277 11.25 4.55 18.21
C LEU A 277 11.78 4.25 19.62
N SER A 278 11.23 4.86 20.68
CA SER A 278 11.65 4.63 22.08
C SER A 278 10.47 4.36 23.03
N PRO A 279 9.56 3.41 22.73
CA PRO A 279 8.39 3.18 23.55
C PRO A 279 8.79 2.57 24.90
N ILE A 280 8.40 3.24 26.00
CA ILE A 280 8.71 2.82 27.39
C ILE A 280 7.87 1.59 27.80
N HIS A 281 6.76 1.31 27.11
CA HIS A 281 5.86 0.19 27.40
C HIS A 281 6.22 -1.02 26.52
N ASN A 282 6.97 -1.95 27.10
CA ASN A 282 7.50 -3.15 26.47
C ASN A 282 6.39 -4.13 26.02
N ALA A 283 6.25 -4.27 24.70
CA ALA A 283 5.89 -5.53 24.04
C ALA A 283 6.71 -5.76 22.73
N LEU A 284 7.58 -4.81 22.39
CA LEU A 284 8.49 -4.85 21.23
C LEU A 284 9.85 -5.47 21.60
N GLU A 285 9.89 -6.35 22.61
CA GLU A 285 11.05 -7.21 22.91
C GLU A 285 11.20 -8.26 21.78
N ILE A 286 11.45 -7.79 20.56
CA ILE A 286 11.98 -8.62 19.49
C ILE A 286 13.39 -9.00 19.93
N ALA A 287 13.58 -10.29 20.16
CA ALA A 287 14.74 -10.94 20.75
C ALA A 287 16.06 -10.82 19.94
N VAL A 288 16.51 -9.61 19.62
CA VAL A 288 17.79 -9.36 18.92
C VAL A 288 18.43 -8.10 19.49
N SER A 289 19.63 -8.23 20.09
CA SER A 289 20.50 -7.17 20.63
C SER A 289 20.01 -5.72 20.48
N ASN A 290 19.73 -5.05 21.61
CA ASN A 290 19.24 -3.67 21.74
C ASN A 290 20.21 -2.57 21.24
N GLU A 291 21.20 -2.89 20.42
CA GLU A 291 22.18 -1.94 19.94
C GLU A 291 22.02 -1.70 18.44
N PHE A 292 22.14 -0.43 18.04
CA PHE A 292 22.34 0.00 16.66
C PHE A 292 23.82 0.39 16.50
N PRO A 293 24.74 -0.57 16.40
CA PRO A 293 26.17 -0.27 16.43
C PRO A 293 26.62 0.61 15.26
N GLU A 294 25.90 0.59 14.13
CA GLU A 294 26.17 1.43 12.97
C GLU A 294 25.54 2.81 13.05
N LEU A 295 24.53 3.05 13.90
CA LEU A 295 23.82 4.33 13.97
C LEU A 295 24.64 5.39 14.73
N GLU A 296 25.45 6.13 13.97
CA GLU A 296 26.35 7.16 14.49
C GLU A 296 25.60 8.44 14.91
N TYR A 297 24.60 8.87 14.12
CA TYR A 297 23.96 10.17 14.27
C TYR A 297 22.43 10.12 14.16
N ILE A 298 21.75 10.74 15.12
CA ILE A 298 20.33 11.10 15.02
C ILE A 298 20.20 12.62 15.06
N LEU A 299 19.63 13.18 14.01
CA LEU A 299 19.38 14.59 13.87
C LEU A 299 17.89 14.85 14.08
N LEU A 300 17.57 15.72 15.04
CA LEU A 300 16.22 16.05 15.43
C LEU A 300 15.93 17.50 15.09
N ALA A 301 14.91 17.74 14.30
CA ALA A 301 14.49 19.09 13.93
C ALA A 301 12.97 19.21 14.00
N GLY A 302 12.48 20.44 13.99
CA GLY A 302 11.06 20.67 13.73
C GLY A 302 10.13 20.55 14.93
N GLU A 303 10.55 20.16 16.12
CA GLU A 303 9.71 20.20 17.34
C GLU A 303 10.53 20.53 18.59
N LYS A 304 9.86 20.80 19.71
CA LYS A 304 10.54 20.86 20.99
C LYS A 304 11.03 19.47 21.38
N LEU A 305 12.32 19.38 21.68
CA LEU A 305 12.94 18.18 22.20
C LEU A 305 13.01 18.26 23.72
N TYR A 306 12.46 17.26 24.41
CA TYR A 306 12.47 17.21 25.86
C TYR A 306 13.58 16.29 26.36
N ALA A 307 14.08 16.60 27.55
CA ALA A 307 15.16 15.85 28.14
C ALA A 307 14.76 14.38 28.47
N LYS A 308 13.47 14.13 28.75
CA LYS A 308 12.92 12.77 28.85
C LYS A 308 13.04 11.95 27.56
N ASP A 309 12.90 12.58 26.39
CA ASP A 309 12.95 11.86 25.10
C ASP A 309 14.34 11.23 24.91
N ILE A 310 15.40 11.96 25.27
CA ILE A 310 16.79 11.50 25.25
C ILE A 310 17.05 10.43 26.30
N ALA A 311 16.55 10.62 27.52
CA ALA A 311 16.71 9.64 28.59
C ALA A 311 16.08 8.29 28.21
N ASN A 312 14.91 8.30 27.56
CA ASN A 312 14.23 7.10 27.10
C ASN A 312 15.01 6.38 25.99
N TRP A 313 15.48 7.12 24.98
CA TRP A 313 16.32 6.56 23.92
C TRP A 313 17.57 5.89 24.50
N ARG A 314 18.31 6.59 25.37
CA ARG A 314 19.56 6.09 25.96
C ARG A 314 19.35 4.89 26.88
N LYS A 315 18.22 4.84 27.59
CA LYS A 315 17.85 3.70 28.43
C LYS A 315 17.67 2.42 27.59
N LEU A 316 17.13 2.55 26.38
CA LEU A 316 16.84 1.42 25.49
C LEU A 316 18.06 1.02 24.64
N TYR A 317 18.75 2.00 24.05
CA TYR A 317 19.76 1.77 22.99
C TYR A 317 21.19 2.17 23.37
N GLY A 318 21.40 2.68 24.59
CA GLY A 318 22.72 3.11 25.07
C GLY A 318 23.14 4.50 24.57
N ASN A 319 24.43 4.81 24.74
CA ASN A 319 25.00 6.15 24.54
C ASN A 319 25.89 6.27 23.29
N ASN A 320 25.91 5.26 22.42
CA ASN A 320 26.82 5.22 21.27
C ASN A 320 26.40 6.20 20.17
N THR A 321 25.10 6.42 20.00
CA THR A 321 24.56 7.33 18.99
C THR A 321 24.64 8.79 19.45
N THR A 322 25.22 9.65 18.61
CA THR A 322 25.25 11.10 18.83
C THR A 322 23.92 11.70 18.42
N ILE A 323 23.17 12.25 19.39
CA ILE A 323 21.91 12.94 19.13
C ILE A 323 22.17 14.45 19.02
N ILE A 324 21.60 15.08 17.99
CA ILE A 324 21.78 16.51 17.72
C ILE A 324 20.41 17.17 17.54
N ASN A 325 20.13 18.22 18.30
CA ASN A 325 18.94 19.04 18.16
C ASN A 325 19.23 20.22 17.22
N LEU A 326 18.36 20.41 16.22
CA LEU A 326 18.55 21.34 15.12
C LEU A 326 17.42 22.37 15.08
N TYR A 327 17.74 23.61 14.71
CA TYR A 327 16.75 24.67 14.52
C TYR A 327 17.02 25.51 13.29
N GLY A 328 15.94 25.84 12.60
CA GLY A 328 15.92 26.75 11.47
C GLY A 328 14.52 26.82 10.86
N ALA A 329 14.46 27.49 9.72
CA ALA A 329 13.24 27.68 8.94
C ALA A 329 13.55 27.54 7.45
N THR A 330 12.54 27.17 6.67
CA THR A 330 12.65 27.06 5.21
C THR A 330 13.10 28.37 4.57
N GLU A 331 12.67 29.53 5.09
CA GLU A 331 13.12 30.86 4.67
C GLU A 331 14.61 31.13 4.92
N SER A 332 15.20 30.44 5.90
CA SER A 332 16.63 30.47 6.12
C SER A 332 17.38 29.38 5.34
N THR A 333 16.68 28.46 4.67
CA THR A 333 17.21 27.21 4.10
C THR A 333 17.65 26.23 5.19
N LEU A 334 16.79 25.24 5.45
CA LEU A 334 17.03 24.15 6.39
C LEU A 334 17.29 24.66 7.82
N VAL A 335 18.47 24.32 8.37
CA VAL A 335 18.85 24.51 9.76
C VAL A 335 19.98 25.54 9.87
N LYS A 336 19.97 26.32 10.96
CA LYS A 336 20.87 27.44 11.22
C LYS A 336 21.49 27.45 12.62
N SER A 337 21.04 26.58 13.52
CA SER A 337 21.77 26.22 14.73
C SER A 337 21.64 24.74 15.04
N PHE A 338 22.60 24.25 15.82
CA PHE A 338 22.64 22.87 16.25
C PHE A 338 23.18 22.75 17.68
N TYR A 339 22.71 21.73 18.39
CA TYR A 339 23.13 21.39 19.75
C TYR A 339 23.42 19.90 19.83
N ARG A 340 24.66 19.52 20.15
CA ARG A 340 25.03 18.13 20.42
C ARG A 340 24.61 17.79 21.86
N ILE A 341 23.77 16.78 22.01
CA ILE A 341 23.22 16.40 23.30
C ILE A 341 24.28 15.66 24.12
N GLU A 342 24.72 16.22 25.25
CA GLU A 342 25.72 15.60 26.12
C GLU A 342 25.25 14.26 26.69
N ASN A 343 26.17 13.31 26.92
CA ASN A 343 25.89 12.00 27.50
C ASN A 343 25.55 12.00 29.01
N ASN A 344 25.51 13.18 29.63
CA ASN A 344 25.23 13.33 31.05
C ASN A 344 23.76 13.02 31.40
N PRO A 345 23.48 12.48 32.59
CA PRO A 345 22.12 12.21 33.04
C PRO A 345 21.34 13.51 33.20
N VAL A 346 20.18 13.56 32.54
CA VAL A 346 19.22 14.66 32.60
C VAL A 346 18.71 14.84 34.04
N ARG A 347 18.76 16.08 34.56
CA ARG A 347 18.32 16.40 35.93
C ARG A 347 16.81 16.64 36.04
N ASN A 348 16.17 17.12 34.98
CA ASN A 348 14.74 17.41 34.93
C ASN A 348 14.13 16.89 33.62
N SER A 349 13.16 15.97 33.71
CA SER A 349 12.55 15.28 32.57
C SER A 349 11.72 16.19 31.66
N GLU A 350 11.13 17.26 32.19
CA GLU A 350 10.26 18.19 31.45
C GLU A 350 11.02 19.39 30.87
N GLU A 351 12.34 19.43 31.03
CA GLU A 351 13.18 20.48 30.47
C GLU A 351 13.21 20.40 28.95
N VAL A 352 12.98 21.54 28.29
CA VAL A 352 13.14 21.69 26.84
C VAL A 352 14.61 21.92 26.55
N LEU A 353 15.20 21.04 25.74
CA LEU A 353 16.61 21.11 25.39
C LEU A 353 16.89 22.26 24.41
N PRO A 354 18.05 22.92 24.51
CA PRO A 354 18.41 24.01 23.61
C PRO A 354 18.58 23.50 22.18
N VAL A 355 18.49 24.44 21.24
CA VAL A 355 18.80 24.24 19.81
C VAL A 355 20.18 24.78 19.45
N GLY A 356 20.95 25.16 20.47
CA GLY A 356 22.40 25.31 20.42
C GLY A 356 22.88 26.60 19.80
N GLN A 357 24.04 26.54 19.17
CA GLN A 357 24.75 27.70 18.64
C GLN A 357 24.61 27.79 17.12
N PRO A 358 24.76 29.00 16.55
CA PRO A 358 24.67 29.20 15.10
C PRO A 358 25.70 28.38 14.32
N ILE A 359 25.32 27.91 13.14
CA ILE A 359 26.25 27.27 12.20
C ILE A 359 27.25 28.28 11.62
N SER A 360 28.24 27.80 10.86
CA SER A 360 29.20 28.67 10.16
C SER A 360 28.49 29.76 9.33
N ASN A 361 29.09 30.95 9.29
CA ASN A 361 28.55 32.12 8.56
C ASN A 361 27.12 32.52 8.95
N THR A 362 26.69 32.18 10.16
CA THR A 362 25.35 32.48 10.67
C THR A 362 25.44 33.12 12.05
N ARG A 363 24.51 34.03 12.35
CA ARG A 363 24.26 34.52 13.70
C ARG A 363 22.78 34.37 14.02
N ILE A 364 22.47 33.92 15.21
CA ILE A 364 21.13 33.97 15.77
C ILE A 364 21.10 35.09 16.80
N LEU A 365 20.26 36.08 16.56
CA LEU A 365 20.12 37.28 17.39
C LEU A 365 18.79 37.18 18.12
N ILE A 366 18.80 37.36 19.44
CA ILE A 366 17.58 37.43 20.25
C ILE A 366 17.44 38.89 20.67
N VAL A 367 16.39 39.55 20.21
CA VAL A 367 16.22 41.01 20.32
C VAL A 367 14.96 41.31 21.13
N ASN A 368 15.07 42.20 22.11
CA ASN A 368 13.94 42.60 22.96
C ASN A 368 13.08 43.70 22.29
N GLU A 369 12.01 44.10 22.98
CA GLU A 369 11.06 45.12 22.50
C GLU A 369 11.69 46.51 22.29
N THR A 370 12.84 46.79 22.91
CA THR A 370 13.59 48.05 22.75
C THR A 370 14.64 47.99 21.63
N ASN A 371 14.62 46.95 20.79
CA ASN A 371 15.59 46.69 19.72
C ASN A 371 17.03 46.54 20.22
N GLU A 372 17.23 45.96 21.40
CA GLU A 372 18.53 45.62 21.96
C GLU A 372 18.74 44.11 22.03
N LEU A 373 19.99 43.66 22.02
CA LEU A 373 20.30 42.23 22.17
C LEU A 373 19.98 41.77 23.60
N CYS A 374 19.17 40.72 23.72
CA CYS A 374 18.79 40.12 25.00
C CYS A 374 19.99 39.60 25.79
N ARG A 375 19.93 39.75 27.11
CA ARG A 375 20.85 39.11 28.07
C ARG A 375 20.51 37.62 28.25
N ILE A 376 21.38 36.90 28.97
CA ILE A 376 21.12 35.52 29.37
C ILE A 376 19.77 35.44 30.09
N ASN A 377 18.94 34.46 29.72
CA ASN A 377 17.58 34.23 30.19
C ASN A 377 16.52 35.30 29.89
N GLU A 378 16.87 36.38 29.19
CA GLU A 378 15.90 37.37 28.73
C GLU A 378 15.19 36.86 27.47
N LYS A 379 13.86 37.03 27.42
CA LYS A 379 13.01 36.64 26.28
C LYS A 379 13.06 37.74 25.21
N GLY A 380 13.21 37.35 23.95
CA GLY A 380 13.07 38.26 22.81
C GLY A 380 12.74 37.54 21.50
N ASP A 381 12.58 38.31 20.43
CA ASP A 381 12.36 37.85 19.06
C ASP A 381 13.64 37.22 18.49
N ILE A 382 13.52 36.07 17.83
CA ILE A 382 14.63 35.42 17.14
C ILE A 382 14.76 35.97 15.71
N TYR A 383 15.96 36.47 15.40
CA TYR A 383 16.37 36.86 14.05
C TYR A 383 17.53 36.00 13.58
N ILE A 384 17.48 35.55 12.31
CA ILE A 384 18.55 34.80 11.68
C ILE A 384 19.29 35.70 10.69
N LYS A 385 20.60 35.89 10.92
CA LYS A 385 21.50 36.63 10.03
C LYS A 385 22.46 35.67 9.35
N THR A 386 22.42 35.61 8.02
CA THR A 386 23.35 34.82 7.20
C THR A 386 23.34 35.33 5.77
N PRO A 387 24.46 35.27 5.01
CA PRO A 387 24.44 35.56 3.57
C PRO A 387 23.80 34.43 2.75
N PHE A 388 23.36 33.35 3.41
CA PHE A 388 22.75 32.16 2.82
C PHE A 388 21.29 32.03 3.25
N LEU A 389 20.50 33.08 3.00
CA LEU A 389 19.04 33.06 3.16
C LEU A 389 18.39 32.55 1.86
N SER A 390 17.11 32.18 1.94
CA SER A 390 16.30 31.98 0.73
C SER A 390 16.10 33.32 -0.01
N LYS A 391 15.54 33.27 -1.22
CA LYS A 391 15.19 34.48 -1.98
C LYS A 391 13.88 35.15 -1.51
N GLY A 392 13.28 34.68 -0.42
CA GLY A 392 11.99 35.16 0.06
C GLY A 392 10.83 34.31 -0.45
N TYR A 393 9.68 34.96 -0.61
CA TYR A 393 8.44 34.31 -1.03
C TYR A 393 8.14 34.57 -2.51
N TYR A 394 7.88 33.50 -3.27
CA TYR A 394 7.62 33.58 -4.71
C TYR A 394 6.34 34.39 -4.99
N ASN A 395 6.47 35.38 -5.89
CA ASN A 395 5.41 36.33 -6.26
C ASN A 395 4.75 37.04 -5.06
N ASP A 396 5.50 37.29 -3.97
CA ASP A 396 4.96 37.92 -2.76
C ASP A 396 5.99 38.87 -2.12
N ALA A 397 6.21 40.01 -2.79
CA ALA A 397 7.19 41.01 -2.36
C ALA A 397 6.82 41.67 -1.01
N ALA A 398 5.52 41.81 -0.73
CA ALA A 398 5.03 42.40 0.51
C ALA A 398 5.38 41.51 1.71
N LEU A 399 5.05 40.22 1.66
CA LEU A 399 5.41 39.28 2.71
C LEU A 399 6.93 39.09 2.83
N THR A 400 7.64 39.15 1.71
CA THR A 400 9.12 39.12 1.72
C THR A 400 9.68 40.31 2.48
N ALA A 401 9.21 41.53 2.23
CA ALA A 401 9.65 42.71 2.97
C ALA A 401 9.24 42.68 4.46
N GLU A 402 8.12 42.04 4.79
CA GLU A 402 7.65 41.87 6.17
C GLU A 402 8.56 40.93 6.99
N LYS A 403 9.09 39.86 6.37
CA LYS A 403 9.89 38.84 7.08
C LYS A 403 11.39 38.98 6.89
N PHE A 404 11.85 39.50 5.76
CA PHE A 404 13.26 39.76 5.45
C PHE A 404 13.55 41.23 5.70
N VAL A 405 13.71 41.56 6.97
CA VAL A 405 13.74 42.94 7.48
C VAL A 405 15.17 43.46 7.63
N GLN A 406 15.29 44.78 7.72
CA GLN A 406 16.52 45.42 8.17
C GLN A 406 16.84 44.98 9.60
N ASN A 407 18.10 44.63 9.87
CA ASN A 407 18.57 44.23 11.18
C ASN A 407 18.31 45.34 12.21
N PRO A 408 17.51 45.10 13.27
CA PRO A 408 17.21 46.11 14.28
C PRO A 408 18.45 46.57 15.06
N LEU A 409 19.54 45.79 15.02
CA LEU A 409 20.81 46.10 15.68
C LEU A 409 21.82 46.84 14.76
N SER A 410 21.47 47.17 13.52
CA SER A 410 22.38 47.79 12.54
C SER A 410 21.74 48.96 11.81
N GLN A 411 22.50 50.05 11.67
CA GLN A 411 22.12 51.18 10.81
C GLN A 411 22.56 51.01 9.35
N GLU A 412 23.52 50.13 9.08
CA GLU A 412 23.94 49.77 7.72
C GLU A 412 22.98 48.75 7.11
N LYS A 413 22.81 48.77 5.78
CA LYS A 413 21.95 47.80 5.05
C LYS A 413 22.38 46.36 5.35
N ASP A 414 21.59 45.69 6.17
CA ASP A 414 21.92 44.40 6.76
C ASP A 414 20.63 43.62 6.95
N ILE A 415 20.33 42.70 6.04
CA ILE A 415 19.05 41.99 6.03
C ILE A 415 19.12 40.75 6.92
N VAL A 416 18.08 40.57 7.72
CA VAL A 416 17.87 39.41 8.61
C VAL A 416 16.49 38.82 8.37
N TYR A 417 16.34 37.53 8.66
CA TYR A 417 15.04 36.88 8.67
C TYR A 417 14.44 36.95 10.07
N LYS A 418 13.28 37.61 10.22
CA LYS A 418 12.46 37.61 11.45
C LYS A 418 11.64 36.32 11.49
N THR A 419 11.97 35.40 12.41
CA THR A 419 11.41 34.03 12.40
C THR A 419 9.96 33.96 12.93
N GLY A 420 9.55 34.98 13.69
CA GLY A 420 8.31 34.97 14.47
C GLY A 420 8.36 34.03 15.70
N ASP A 421 9.52 33.44 15.99
CA ASP A 421 9.74 32.65 17.20
C ASP A 421 10.32 33.55 18.32
N TYR A 422 9.93 33.28 19.55
CA TYR A 422 10.56 33.83 20.75
C TYR A 422 11.64 32.87 21.25
N GLY A 423 12.75 33.44 21.70
CA GLY A 423 13.86 32.69 22.28
C GLY A 423 14.48 33.37 23.49
N LYS A 424 15.40 32.65 24.11
CA LYS A 424 16.36 33.18 25.09
C LYS A 424 17.71 32.48 24.95
N TYR A 425 18.76 33.11 25.45
CA TYR A 425 20.06 32.47 25.62
C TYR A 425 20.13 31.77 26.99
N ASP A 426 20.72 30.58 27.04
CA ASP A 426 21.12 29.95 28.30
C ASP A 426 22.47 30.50 28.80
N GLN A 427 23.01 29.89 29.86
CA GLN A 427 24.28 30.32 30.47
C GLN A 427 25.47 30.18 29.51
N ASP A 428 25.44 29.20 28.61
CA ASP A 428 26.47 28.90 27.61
C ASP A 428 26.20 29.58 26.27
N ARG A 429 25.22 30.50 26.23
CA ARG A 429 24.73 31.21 25.04
C ARG A 429 24.15 30.29 23.96
N ASN A 430 23.72 29.08 24.32
CA ASN A 430 22.86 28.30 23.44
C ASN A 430 21.48 28.94 23.35
N VAL A 431 20.86 28.81 22.19
CA VAL A 431 19.52 29.30 21.92
C VAL A 431 18.49 28.29 22.45
N ILE A 432 17.53 28.78 23.23
CA ILE A 432 16.33 28.02 23.64
C ILE A 432 15.12 28.68 22.99
N VAL A 433 14.35 27.91 22.22
CA VAL A 433 13.10 28.37 21.59
C VAL A 433 11.94 28.22 22.58
N ILE A 434 11.30 29.33 22.92
CA ILE A 434 10.26 29.40 23.95
C ILE A 434 8.87 29.16 23.34
N GLY A 435 8.58 29.80 22.21
CA GLY A 435 7.26 29.78 21.57
C GLY A 435 7.19 30.70 20.36
N ARG A 436 6.00 31.07 19.92
CA ARG A 436 5.78 31.92 18.74
C ARG A 436 4.95 33.16 19.04
N GLU A 437 5.16 34.20 18.25
CA GLU A 437 4.36 35.43 18.27
C GLU A 437 2.92 35.19 17.80
N ASP A 438 2.76 34.42 16.71
CA ASP A 438 1.47 34.12 16.08
C ASP A 438 0.66 33.01 16.79
N GLY A 439 1.20 32.41 17.85
CA GLY A 439 0.55 31.32 18.57
C GLY A 439 0.47 29.99 17.81
N MET A 440 1.07 29.88 16.62
CA MET A 440 1.13 28.63 15.88
C MET A 440 1.93 27.57 16.66
N VAL A 441 1.53 26.31 16.50
CA VAL A 441 2.16 25.18 17.19
C VAL A 441 2.65 24.16 16.17
N LYS A 442 3.80 23.54 16.44
CA LYS A 442 4.26 22.41 15.65
C LYS A 442 3.69 21.13 16.26
N LEU A 443 2.89 20.44 15.46
CA LEU A 443 2.27 19.15 15.81
C LEU A 443 2.76 18.12 14.82
N ASN A 444 3.42 17.06 15.30
CA ASN A 444 3.90 15.94 14.49
C ASN A 444 4.79 16.41 13.31
N GLY A 445 5.65 17.39 13.57
CA GLY A 445 6.55 18.00 12.59
C GLY A 445 5.91 19.04 11.65
N VAL A 446 4.58 19.22 11.69
CA VAL A 446 3.85 20.16 10.83
C VAL A 446 3.48 21.42 11.61
N ARG A 447 3.66 22.59 11.00
CA ARG A 447 3.22 23.88 11.56
C ARG A 447 1.72 24.01 11.37
N ILE A 448 0.96 24.07 12.47
CA ILE A 448 -0.49 24.23 12.46
C ILE A 448 -0.86 25.64 12.94
N ASP A 449 -1.73 26.29 12.17
CA ASP A 449 -2.41 27.52 12.56
C ASP A 449 -3.83 27.22 13.07
N MET A 450 -3.99 27.34 14.38
CA MET A 450 -5.25 27.09 15.07
C MET A 450 -6.35 28.06 14.64
N ASN A 451 -6.00 29.32 14.39
CA ASN A 451 -6.99 30.34 14.02
C ASN A 451 -7.53 30.09 12.61
N SER A 452 -6.68 29.58 11.71
CA SER A 452 -7.10 29.18 10.36
C SER A 452 -8.09 28.02 10.39
N ILE A 453 -7.85 27.01 11.24
CA ILE A 453 -8.78 25.89 11.47
C ILE A 453 -10.11 26.40 12.05
N GLU A 454 -10.03 27.22 13.11
CA GLU A 454 -11.20 27.85 13.73
C GLU A 454 -12.02 28.65 12.68
N THR A 455 -11.35 29.40 11.80
CA THR A 455 -12.01 30.18 10.72
C THR A 455 -12.71 29.29 9.71
N VAL A 456 -12.14 28.15 9.33
CA VAL A 456 -12.79 27.18 8.43
C VAL A 456 -14.05 26.61 9.07
N ILE A 457 -13.99 26.27 10.36
CA ILE A 457 -15.12 25.69 11.11
C ILE A 457 -16.26 26.71 11.25
N LEU A 458 -15.93 27.98 11.52
CA LEU A 458 -16.91 29.08 11.62
C LEU A 458 -17.68 29.36 10.31
N LYS A 459 -17.26 28.79 9.17
CA LYS A 459 -18.02 28.89 7.90
C LYS A 459 -19.24 27.97 7.87
N LEU A 460 -19.38 27.01 8.78
CA LEU A 460 -20.58 26.20 8.90
C LEU A 460 -21.71 27.01 9.55
N ASN A 461 -22.87 27.04 8.89
CA ASN A 461 -24.08 27.60 9.48
C ASN A 461 -24.40 26.85 10.80
N ASP A 462 -24.90 27.57 11.82
CA ASP A 462 -25.16 27.08 13.20
C ASP A 462 -23.93 26.86 14.10
N ILE A 463 -22.71 27.29 13.71
CA ILE A 463 -21.55 27.38 14.61
C ILE A 463 -21.17 28.84 14.81
N HIS A 464 -21.26 29.32 16.06
CA HIS A 464 -20.92 30.70 16.41
C HIS A 464 -19.64 30.83 17.23
N THR A 465 -19.30 29.80 17.99
CA THR A 465 -18.12 29.77 18.85
C THR A 465 -17.33 28.50 18.60
N VAL A 466 -16.03 28.65 18.38
CA VAL A 466 -15.09 27.53 18.23
C VAL A 466 -13.81 27.84 18.98
N LYS A 467 -13.17 26.80 19.54
CA LYS A 467 -11.83 26.90 20.12
C LYS A 467 -11.04 25.64 19.83
N CYS A 468 -9.90 25.80 19.18
CA CYS A 468 -8.92 24.74 19.03
C CYS A 468 -7.85 24.87 20.12
N MET A 469 -7.35 23.74 20.63
CA MET A 469 -6.17 23.68 21.48
C MET A 469 -5.36 22.40 21.28
N ILE A 470 -4.07 22.44 21.64
CA ILE A 470 -3.24 21.22 21.69
C ILE A 470 -3.39 20.59 23.07
N TYR A 471 -3.66 19.29 23.09
CA TYR A 471 -3.70 18.48 24.29
C TYR A 471 -2.57 17.46 24.26
N ASN A 472 -1.75 17.45 25.32
CA ASN A 472 -0.70 16.47 25.51
C ASN A 472 -1.26 15.35 26.39
N SER A 473 -1.80 14.30 25.76
CA SER A 473 -2.45 13.19 26.48
C SER A 473 -1.46 12.25 27.16
N ASP A 474 -0.24 12.11 26.61
CA ASP A 474 0.74 11.10 27.02
C ASP A 474 2.18 11.49 26.62
N SER A 475 3.11 10.56 26.80
CA SER A 475 4.53 10.72 26.52
C SER A 475 4.93 10.53 25.06
N ILE A 476 4.01 10.17 24.15
CA ILE A 476 4.33 9.78 22.76
C ILE A 476 4.00 10.90 21.78
N SER A 477 2.78 11.44 21.83
CA SER A 477 2.33 12.45 20.86
C SER A 477 1.30 13.42 21.44
N SER A 478 1.21 14.59 20.82
CA SER A 478 0.18 15.59 21.12
C SER A 478 -1.01 15.43 20.17
N SER A 479 -2.19 15.88 20.58
CA SER A 479 -3.42 15.83 19.77
C SER A 479 -4.04 17.22 19.62
N LEU A 480 -4.56 17.49 18.42
CA LEU A 480 -5.35 18.69 18.16
C LEU A 480 -6.79 18.46 18.62
N VAL A 481 -7.27 19.30 19.53
CA VAL A 481 -8.62 19.25 20.08
C VAL A 481 -9.41 20.45 19.61
N CYS A 482 -10.62 20.23 19.13
CA CYS A 482 -11.55 21.28 18.74
C CYS A 482 -12.80 21.24 19.63
N PHE A 483 -13.16 22.40 20.19
CA PHE A 483 -14.44 22.64 20.85
C PHE A 483 -15.30 23.50 19.94
N TYR A 484 -16.57 23.18 19.79
CA TYR A 484 -17.51 24.00 19.06
C TYR A 484 -18.89 23.99 19.72
N GLU A 485 -19.62 25.09 19.54
CA GLU A 485 -20.98 25.25 20.03
C GLU A 485 -21.96 25.01 18.88
N SER A 486 -22.86 24.04 19.03
CA SER A 486 -23.93 23.80 18.06
C SER A 486 -25.06 22.96 18.65
N ASN A 487 -26.28 23.14 18.12
CA ASN A 487 -27.45 22.32 18.43
C ASN A 487 -27.82 21.32 17.32
N THR A 488 -27.29 21.51 16.11
CA THR A 488 -27.70 20.77 14.91
C THR A 488 -26.53 20.02 14.26
N ILE A 489 -25.34 20.62 14.25
CA ILE A 489 -24.16 20.05 13.58
C ILE A 489 -23.59 18.89 14.40
N SER A 490 -23.35 17.75 13.76
CA SER A 490 -22.67 16.60 14.36
C SER A 490 -21.15 16.71 14.23
N GLU A 491 -20.40 15.91 15.00
CA GLU A 491 -18.94 15.83 14.85
C GLU A 491 -18.53 15.37 13.44
N ASN A 492 -19.33 14.50 12.80
CA ASN A 492 -19.07 13.98 11.46
C ASN A 492 -19.27 15.06 10.38
N ASP A 493 -20.31 15.90 10.51
CA ASP A 493 -20.54 17.01 9.59
C ASP A 493 -19.38 18.02 9.66
N LEU A 494 -18.89 18.31 10.87
CA LEU A 494 -17.73 19.18 11.07
C LEU A 494 -16.48 18.59 10.41
N ARG A 495 -16.22 17.28 10.58
CA ARG A 495 -15.09 16.60 9.92
C ARG A 495 -15.20 16.64 8.40
N ALA A 496 -16.39 16.36 7.84
CA ALA A 496 -16.63 16.37 6.39
C ALA A 496 -16.50 17.77 5.77
N HIS A 497 -16.81 18.82 6.52
CA HIS A 497 -16.56 20.19 6.08
C HIS A 497 -15.08 20.55 6.15
N CYS A 498 -14.43 20.24 7.27
CA CYS A 498 -13.01 20.52 7.47
C CYS A 498 -12.13 19.84 6.40
N SER A 499 -12.42 18.58 6.03
CA SER A 499 -11.63 17.83 5.04
C SER A 499 -11.64 18.45 3.64
N LYS A 500 -12.60 19.31 3.30
CA LYS A 500 -12.64 20.02 2.02
C LYS A 500 -11.66 21.18 1.92
N TYR A 501 -11.27 21.75 3.06
CA TYR A 501 -10.49 22.99 3.11
C TYR A 501 -9.15 22.84 3.85
N LEU A 502 -9.07 21.87 4.76
CA LEU A 502 -7.89 21.63 5.59
C LEU A 502 -7.13 20.41 5.07
N SER A 503 -5.82 20.43 5.24
CA SER A 503 -5.01 19.23 5.04
C SER A 503 -5.27 18.20 6.14
N VAL A 504 -4.93 16.94 5.89
CA VAL A 504 -5.04 15.86 6.89
C VAL A 504 -4.31 16.21 8.20
N TYR A 505 -3.23 16.99 8.14
CA TYR A 505 -2.45 17.41 9.31
C TYR A 505 -3.12 18.49 10.16
N GLU A 506 -4.05 19.25 9.58
CA GLU A 506 -4.78 20.34 10.25
C GLU A 506 -6.14 19.86 10.80
N MET A 507 -6.53 18.62 10.51
CA MET A 507 -7.77 18.04 10.98
C MET A 507 -7.75 17.82 12.50
N PRO A 508 -8.76 18.33 13.24
CA PRO A 508 -8.88 18.04 14.67
C PRO A 508 -9.01 16.55 14.94
N SER A 509 -8.13 16.00 15.77
CA SER A 509 -8.14 14.58 16.15
C SER A 509 -9.30 14.31 17.10
N ILE A 510 -9.50 15.19 18.09
CA ILE A 510 -10.58 15.11 19.08
C ILE A 510 -11.53 16.30 18.88
N ILE A 511 -12.83 16.04 18.84
CA ILE A 511 -13.85 17.07 18.68
C ILE A 511 -14.80 17.01 19.88
N PHE A 512 -15.13 18.16 20.45
CA PHE A 512 -16.07 18.35 21.55
C PHE A 512 -17.18 19.29 21.10
N ARG A 513 -18.40 18.75 21.05
CA ARG A 513 -19.60 19.57 20.94
C ARG A 513 -20.01 20.05 22.34
N LEU A 514 -20.12 21.37 22.50
CA LEU A 514 -20.58 22.01 23.73
C LEU A 514 -21.97 22.58 23.51
N ALA A 515 -22.78 22.57 24.57
CA ALA A 515 -24.04 23.32 24.59
C ALA A 515 -23.78 24.83 24.76
N GLU A 516 -22.75 25.20 25.52
CA GLU A 516 -22.29 26.57 25.73
C GLU A 516 -20.81 26.54 26.13
N PHE A 517 -20.03 27.58 25.77
CA PHE A 517 -18.63 27.69 26.18
C PHE A 517 -18.48 28.16 27.63
N PRO A 518 -17.62 27.53 28.44
CA PRO A 518 -17.30 28.05 29.77
C PRO A 518 -16.52 29.37 29.62
N ILE A 519 -16.96 30.39 30.36
CA ILE A 519 -16.30 31.70 30.42
C ILE A 519 -15.72 31.95 31.81
N ASN A 520 -14.54 32.56 31.87
CA ASN A 520 -13.91 32.98 33.12
C ASN A 520 -14.48 34.32 33.61
N ALA A 521 -14.09 34.74 34.81
CA ALA A 521 -14.53 36.00 35.43
C ALA A 521 -14.26 37.27 34.59
N ASN A 522 -13.37 37.19 33.59
CA ASN A 522 -13.05 38.28 32.66
C ASN A 522 -13.82 38.19 31.34
N GLY A 523 -14.82 37.30 31.22
CA GLY A 523 -15.63 37.13 30.03
C GLY A 523 -14.90 36.47 28.84
N LYS A 524 -13.74 35.85 29.06
CA LYS A 524 -13.01 35.08 28.03
C LYS A 524 -13.28 33.59 28.20
N VAL A 525 -13.14 32.83 27.12
CA VAL A 525 -13.20 31.35 27.16
C VAL A 525 -12.26 30.81 28.23
N ASP A 526 -12.79 30.03 29.17
CA ASP A 526 -12.05 29.38 30.23
C ASP A 526 -11.35 28.12 29.70
N THR A 527 -10.13 28.30 29.21
CA THR A 527 -9.31 27.21 28.67
C THR A 527 -8.93 26.16 29.73
N VAL A 528 -8.91 26.53 31.02
CA VAL A 528 -8.62 25.58 32.10
C VAL A 528 -9.80 24.64 32.30
N SER A 529 -11.03 25.19 32.30
CA SER A 529 -12.25 24.39 32.32
C SER A 529 -12.34 23.45 31.11
N LEU A 530 -12.04 23.95 29.91
CA LEU A 530 -11.97 23.11 28.70
C LEU A 530 -10.92 21.99 28.83
N GLN A 531 -9.72 22.26 29.34
CA GLN A 531 -8.70 21.22 29.58
C GLN A 531 -9.18 20.17 30.58
N ASN A 532 -9.89 20.58 31.63
CA ASN A 532 -10.49 19.65 32.58
C ASN A 532 -11.60 18.82 31.92
N SER A 533 -12.41 19.38 31.02
CA SER A 533 -13.37 18.61 30.23
C SER A 533 -12.70 17.54 29.36
N ILE A 534 -11.51 17.82 28.79
CA ILE A 534 -10.73 16.82 28.06
C ILE A 534 -10.31 15.69 29.00
N LYS A 535 -9.69 16.05 30.13
CA LYS A 535 -9.26 15.07 31.14
C LYS A 535 -10.43 14.20 31.58
N ASN A 536 -11.55 14.82 31.93
CA ASN A 536 -12.76 14.12 32.38
C ASN A 536 -13.31 13.19 31.30
N ARG A 537 -13.40 13.58 30.01
CA ARG A 537 -13.85 12.66 28.95
C ARG A 537 -12.89 11.50 28.72
N LEU A 538 -11.58 11.73 28.85
CA LEU A 538 -10.57 10.69 28.68
C LEU A 538 -10.45 9.77 29.90
N SER A 539 -10.72 10.26 31.12
CA SER A 539 -10.73 9.46 32.35
C SER A 539 -12.07 8.79 32.63
N GLU A 540 -13.18 9.45 32.32
CA GLU A 540 -14.55 8.95 32.38
C GLU A 540 -15.01 8.64 30.95
N GLY A 541 -14.59 7.49 30.43
CA GLY A 541 -15.37 6.88 29.35
C GLY A 541 -16.78 6.66 29.89
N LYS A 542 -17.75 7.47 29.44
CA LYS A 542 -19.13 7.57 29.96
C LYS A 542 -19.60 6.27 30.65
N SER A 543 -20.02 6.41 31.90
CA SER A 543 -20.67 5.44 32.79
C SER A 543 -22.06 4.99 32.31
N ILE A 544 -22.14 4.61 31.05
CA ILE A 544 -23.22 3.81 30.46
C ILE A 544 -22.70 2.37 30.47
N GLN A 545 -23.55 1.36 30.63
CA GLN A 545 -23.15 -0.05 30.47
C GLN A 545 -22.48 -0.23 29.10
N LYS A 546 -21.14 -0.17 29.06
CA LYS A 546 -20.37 -0.38 27.85
C LYS A 546 -20.43 -1.86 27.53
N GLU A 547 -20.70 -2.17 26.27
CA GLU A 547 -20.74 -3.54 25.79
C GLU A 547 -19.40 -4.22 26.08
N GLN A 548 -19.47 -5.41 26.66
CA GLN A 548 -18.30 -6.22 26.97
C GLN A 548 -17.72 -6.81 25.70
N PRO A 549 -16.39 -7.05 25.64
CA PRO A 549 -15.79 -7.76 24.53
C PRO A 549 -16.43 -9.15 24.39
N VAL A 550 -16.70 -9.57 23.16
CA VAL A 550 -17.37 -10.84 22.86
C VAL A 550 -16.43 -11.93 22.37
N ASN A 551 -15.15 -11.60 22.13
CA ASN A 551 -14.11 -12.53 21.72
C ASN A 551 -12.72 -12.11 22.21
N ALA A 552 -11.75 -13.03 22.15
CA ALA A 552 -10.39 -12.80 22.63
C ALA A 552 -9.63 -11.71 21.84
N VAL A 553 -10.00 -11.46 20.58
CA VAL A 553 -9.39 -10.40 19.76
C VAL A 553 -9.83 -9.03 20.27
N GLU A 554 -11.11 -8.84 20.58
CA GLU A 554 -11.63 -7.61 21.20
C GLU A 554 -11.00 -7.38 22.58
N GLU A 555 -10.89 -8.40 23.43
CA GLU A 555 -10.22 -8.30 24.74
C GLU A 555 -8.77 -7.83 24.60
N LYS A 556 -8.03 -8.47 23.67
CA LYS A 556 -6.64 -8.14 23.43
C LYS A 556 -6.49 -6.75 22.80
N LEU A 557 -7.36 -6.36 21.87
CA LEU A 557 -7.38 -5.02 21.28
C LEU A 557 -7.69 -3.94 22.32
N ILE A 558 -8.64 -4.17 23.22
CA ILE A 558 -8.93 -3.26 24.34
C ILE A 558 -7.67 -3.07 25.17
N SER A 559 -6.95 -4.14 25.51
CA SER A 559 -5.68 -4.06 26.23
C SER A 559 -4.64 -3.22 25.48
N LEU A 560 -4.49 -3.41 24.16
CA LEU A 560 -3.57 -2.61 23.34
C LEU A 560 -3.99 -1.14 23.28
N TRP A 561 -5.28 -0.85 23.14
CA TRP A 561 -5.80 0.51 23.14
C TRP A 561 -5.62 1.20 24.50
N GLN A 562 -5.89 0.50 25.61
CA GLN A 562 -5.70 1.01 26.96
C GLN A 562 -4.23 1.42 27.17
N GLU A 563 -3.30 0.59 26.70
CA GLU A 563 -1.86 0.85 26.76
C GLU A 563 -1.45 2.08 25.93
N ILE A 564 -1.93 2.18 24.68
CA ILE A 564 -1.53 3.25 23.74
C ILE A 564 -2.19 4.59 24.08
N LEU A 565 -3.46 4.56 24.49
CA LEU A 565 -4.25 5.76 24.76
C LEU A 565 -4.13 6.22 26.22
N ASN A 566 -3.63 5.36 27.11
CA ASN A 566 -3.61 5.56 28.57
C ASN A 566 -5.03 5.83 29.14
N VAL A 567 -6.01 5.07 28.63
CA VAL A 567 -7.44 5.14 29.02
C VAL A 567 -7.85 3.78 29.56
N GLN A 568 -8.43 3.71 30.76
CA GLN A 568 -8.76 2.42 31.41
C GLN A 568 -10.10 1.84 30.94
N ASN A 569 -11.12 2.67 30.71
CA ASN A 569 -12.48 2.21 30.41
C ASN A 569 -12.84 2.38 28.92
N ILE A 570 -12.44 1.41 28.09
CA ILE A 570 -12.70 1.39 26.63
C ILE A 570 -13.81 0.38 26.34
N GLY A 571 -14.86 0.81 25.63
CA GLY A 571 -15.93 -0.04 25.11
C GLY A 571 -15.66 -0.47 23.67
N THR A 572 -16.33 -1.54 23.23
CA THR A 572 -16.14 -2.12 21.90
C THR A 572 -16.50 -1.17 20.74
N GLU A 573 -17.44 -0.25 20.97
CA GLU A 573 -17.89 0.76 20.00
C GLU A 573 -17.24 2.14 20.21
N ASP A 574 -16.31 2.28 21.15
CA ASP A 574 -15.60 3.55 21.30
C ASP A 574 -14.68 3.79 20.10
N HIS A 575 -14.73 5.00 19.56
CA HIS A 575 -13.93 5.39 18.40
C HIS A 575 -12.51 5.82 18.81
N PHE A 576 -11.48 5.28 18.16
CA PHE A 576 -10.06 5.47 18.51
C PHE A 576 -9.66 6.94 18.62
N LEU A 577 -9.99 7.74 17.61
CA LEU A 577 -9.70 9.18 17.57
C LEU A 577 -10.41 9.97 18.69
N SER A 578 -11.63 9.57 19.05
CA SER A 578 -12.42 10.24 20.11
C SER A 578 -11.84 10.00 21.50
N LEU A 579 -11.07 8.93 21.68
CA LEU A 579 -10.32 8.62 22.90
C LEU A 579 -8.87 9.16 22.90
N GLY A 580 -8.55 10.06 21.96
CA GLY A 580 -7.24 10.70 21.88
C GLY A 580 -6.22 9.98 21.00
N GLY A 581 -6.67 9.06 20.14
CA GLY A 581 -5.89 8.50 19.05
C GLY A 581 -5.56 9.54 17.96
N ASN A 582 -4.43 9.34 17.28
CA ASN A 582 -3.98 10.12 16.12
C ASN A 582 -3.15 9.22 15.19
N SER A 583 -2.69 9.75 14.05
CA SER A 583 -1.93 8.99 13.05
C SER A 583 -0.65 8.33 13.59
N ILE A 584 -0.01 8.96 14.58
CA ILE A 584 1.21 8.44 15.21
C ILE A 584 0.89 7.27 16.14
N LYS A 585 -0.17 7.38 16.93
CA LYS A 585 -0.66 6.28 17.75
C LYS A 585 -1.22 5.13 16.91
N GLN A 586 -1.72 5.39 15.72
CA GLN A 586 -2.13 4.35 14.78
C GLN A 586 -0.93 3.55 14.24
N ILE A 587 0.21 4.18 13.96
CA ILE A 587 1.45 3.46 13.58
C ILE A 587 1.86 2.50 14.70
N LEU A 588 1.81 2.96 15.96
CA LEU A 588 2.11 2.12 17.12
C LEU A 588 1.07 1.00 17.31
N LEU A 589 -0.22 1.32 17.15
CA LEU A 589 -1.32 0.35 17.24
C LEU A 589 -1.19 -0.73 16.16
N ARG A 590 -0.94 -0.34 14.92
CA ARG A 590 -0.69 -1.24 13.79
C ARG A 590 0.44 -2.21 14.10
N SER A 591 1.58 -1.69 14.56
CA SER A 591 2.74 -2.50 14.92
C SER A 591 2.43 -3.49 16.05
N LYS A 592 1.71 -3.05 17.08
CA LYS A 592 1.26 -3.92 18.18
C LYS A 592 0.22 -4.95 17.75
N ILE A 593 -0.71 -4.60 16.86
CA ILE A 593 -1.67 -5.53 16.26
C ILE A 593 -0.92 -6.59 15.45
N ARG A 594 0.01 -6.16 14.60
CA ARG A 594 0.87 -7.05 13.81
C ARG A 594 1.61 -8.02 14.72
N LEU A 595 2.16 -7.59 15.85
CA LEU A 595 2.85 -8.49 16.78
C LEU A 595 1.91 -9.38 17.60
N ALA A 596 0.77 -8.85 18.05
CA ALA A 596 -0.13 -9.55 18.95
C ALA A 596 -1.01 -10.58 18.23
N PHE A 597 -1.45 -10.25 17.02
CA PHE A 597 -2.35 -11.07 16.21
C PHE A 597 -1.67 -11.62 14.99
N ASN A 598 -0.45 -11.17 14.71
CA ASN A 598 0.37 -11.75 13.67
C ASN A 598 -0.35 -11.60 12.32
N VAL A 599 -0.85 -10.40 12.00
CA VAL A 599 -1.57 -10.07 10.75
C VAL A 599 -0.92 -8.86 10.07
N ASN A 600 -1.05 -8.75 8.74
CA ASN A 600 -0.68 -7.51 8.05
C ASN A 600 -1.91 -6.63 7.89
N LEU A 601 -1.91 -5.49 8.57
CA LEU A 601 -3.00 -4.53 8.53
C LEU A 601 -2.53 -3.31 7.74
N ALA A 602 -3.28 -2.77 6.78
CA ALA A 602 -2.93 -1.48 6.18
C ALA A 602 -3.21 -0.36 7.18
N ILE A 603 -2.46 0.76 7.16
CA ILE A 603 -2.76 1.87 8.09
C ILE A 603 -4.16 2.47 7.79
N GLU A 604 -4.58 2.41 6.53
CA GLU A 604 -5.90 2.80 6.05
C GLU A 604 -7.02 1.99 6.71
N ASP A 605 -6.79 0.71 6.98
CA ASP A 605 -7.76 -0.17 7.63
C ASP A 605 -8.08 0.30 9.06
N LEU A 606 -7.11 0.88 9.77
CA LEU A 606 -7.34 1.47 11.10
C LEU A 606 -8.20 2.74 11.07
N PHE A 607 -8.30 3.41 9.91
CA PHE A 607 -9.21 4.53 9.71
C PHE A 607 -10.61 4.04 9.31
N LEU A 608 -10.67 3.04 8.43
CA LEU A 608 -11.93 2.45 7.96
C LEU A 608 -12.64 1.66 9.07
N CYS A 609 -11.87 1.04 9.95
CA CYS A 609 -12.34 0.34 11.13
C CYS A 609 -11.91 1.13 12.38
N PRO A 610 -12.66 2.15 12.83
CA PRO A 610 -12.18 3.05 13.89
C PRO A 610 -12.59 2.62 15.30
N THR A 611 -13.36 1.54 15.47
CA THR A 611 -13.81 1.01 16.78
C THR A 611 -13.13 -0.31 17.10
N VAL A 612 -13.03 -0.70 18.37
CA VAL A 612 -12.47 -2.00 18.76
C VAL A 612 -13.20 -3.14 18.04
N ARG A 613 -14.53 -3.09 17.93
CA ARG A 613 -15.33 -4.14 17.26
C ARG A 613 -15.05 -4.22 15.77
N SER A 614 -15.08 -3.09 15.06
CA SER A 614 -14.77 -3.07 13.62
C SER A 614 -13.33 -3.50 13.36
N GLN A 615 -12.37 -3.09 14.19
CA GLN A 615 -10.97 -3.53 14.09
C GLN A 615 -10.81 -5.02 14.36
N ALA A 616 -11.49 -5.55 15.39
CA ALA A 616 -11.44 -6.98 15.70
C ALA A 616 -12.00 -7.81 14.53
N ALA A 617 -13.14 -7.40 13.97
CA ALA A 617 -13.75 -8.05 12.81
C ALA A 617 -12.81 -8.03 11.59
N HIS A 618 -12.16 -6.90 11.32
CA HIS A 618 -11.22 -6.79 10.21
C HIS A 618 -9.95 -7.64 10.45
N ILE A 619 -9.36 -7.60 11.65
CA ILE A 619 -8.22 -8.46 12.02
C ILE A 619 -8.55 -9.94 11.83
N LEU A 620 -9.76 -10.37 12.25
CA LEU A 620 -10.23 -11.73 12.06
C LEU A 620 -10.46 -12.09 10.59
N SER A 621 -10.64 -11.11 9.70
CA SER A 621 -10.75 -11.32 8.26
C SER A 621 -9.40 -11.35 7.53
N LEU A 622 -8.33 -10.90 8.20
CA LEU A 622 -7.00 -10.80 7.60
C LEU A 622 -6.23 -12.12 7.70
N PRO A 623 -5.40 -12.44 6.70
CA PRO A 623 -4.49 -13.56 6.81
C PRO A 623 -3.48 -13.31 7.93
N VAL A 624 -3.31 -14.32 8.79
CA VAL A 624 -2.29 -14.35 9.83
C VAL A 624 -0.91 -14.50 9.16
N LEU A 625 -0.08 -13.45 9.20
CA LEU A 625 1.39 -13.49 9.06
C LEU A 625 1.97 -14.53 10.04
N GLU A 626 3.21 -15.01 9.95
CA GLU A 626 3.76 -15.94 10.95
C GLU A 626 4.67 -15.29 12.00
N SER A 627 4.42 -15.63 13.27
CA SER A 627 5.35 -15.66 14.39
C SER A 627 5.76 -17.12 14.58
N ILE A 628 7.04 -17.37 14.41
CA ILE A 628 7.71 -18.66 14.54
C ILE A 628 7.45 -19.24 15.94
N VAL A 629 6.86 -20.45 16.02
CA VAL A 629 7.30 -21.66 16.77
C VAL A 629 6.13 -22.67 16.90
N GLY A 630 6.27 -23.83 16.26
CA GLY A 630 6.17 -25.11 16.97
C GLY A 630 5.07 -26.13 16.63
N LYS A 631 3.96 -25.77 15.96
CA LYS A 631 2.89 -26.76 15.64
C LYS A 631 2.44 -26.84 14.18
N ASN A 632 2.64 -25.79 13.38
CA ASN A 632 2.18 -25.74 11.99
C ASN A 632 3.31 -25.70 10.95
N GLU A 633 4.57 -25.95 11.35
CA GLU A 633 5.69 -25.89 10.42
C GLU A 633 5.69 -27.09 9.46
N ILE A 634 5.69 -26.83 8.15
CA ILE A 634 5.89 -27.86 7.13
C ILE A 634 7.39 -28.15 7.05
N THR A 635 7.79 -29.40 7.29
CA THR A 635 9.20 -29.79 7.29
C THR A 635 9.51 -30.68 6.08
N PRO A 636 10.71 -30.55 5.46
CA PRO A 636 11.12 -31.42 4.37
C PRO A 636 11.15 -32.89 4.77
N ILE A 637 10.50 -33.75 3.99
CA ILE A 637 10.56 -35.20 4.21
C ILE A 637 11.69 -35.85 3.41
N SER A 638 12.29 -36.88 4.00
CA SER A 638 13.38 -37.67 3.40
C SER A 638 12.93 -38.41 2.13
N LYS A 639 13.88 -38.72 1.25
CA LYS A 639 13.61 -39.44 0.00
C LYS A 639 12.95 -40.80 0.28
N ASN A 640 11.88 -41.13 -0.44
CA ASN A 640 11.17 -42.40 -0.32
C ASN A 640 11.12 -43.10 -1.68
N GLU A 641 11.73 -44.28 -1.79
CA GLU A 641 11.76 -45.07 -3.02
C GLU A 641 10.37 -45.61 -3.42
N ASN A 642 9.50 -45.82 -2.43
CA ASN A 642 8.11 -46.29 -2.63
C ASN A 642 7.13 -45.17 -3.01
N GLY A 643 7.62 -43.95 -3.25
CA GLY A 643 6.81 -42.77 -3.57
C GLY A 643 6.37 -41.99 -2.34
N TYR A 644 5.76 -40.83 -2.56
CA TYR A 644 5.28 -39.93 -1.50
C TYR A 644 3.76 -39.91 -1.42
N ALA A 645 3.21 -39.61 -0.25
CA ALA A 645 1.77 -39.47 -0.09
C ALA A 645 1.20 -38.41 -1.02
N ILE A 646 0.01 -38.65 -1.56
CA ILE A 646 -0.76 -37.71 -2.37
C ILE A 646 -1.72 -36.90 -1.47
N SER A 647 -2.00 -35.63 -1.81
CA SER A 647 -3.03 -34.86 -1.11
C SER A 647 -4.44 -35.38 -1.42
N ASN A 648 -5.43 -35.02 -0.61
CA ASN A 648 -6.82 -35.44 -0.82
C ASN A 648 -7.38 -34.89 -2.15
N GLU A 649 -7.04 -33.65 -2.49
CA GLU A 649 -7.48 -33.00 -3.72
C GLU A 649 -6.86 -33.66 -4.95
N GLN A 650 -5.58 -34.01 -4.86
CA GLN A 650 -4.90 -34.74 -5.93
C GLN A 650 -5.48 -36.15 -6.09
N LEU A 651 -5.85 -36.84 -5.00
CA LEU A 651 -6.50 -38.15 -5.07
C LEU A 651 -7.87 -38.06 -5.76
N ARG A 652 -8.70 -37.05 -5.44
CA ARG A 652 -9.98 -36.83 -6.12
C ARG A 652 -9.77 -36.64 -7.63
N ILE A 653 -8.82 -35.80 -8.02
CA ILE A 653 -8.52 -35.55 -9.45
C ILE A 653 -8.00 -36.82 -10.11
N TRP A 654 -7.13 -37.59 -9.43
CA TRP A 654 -6.60 -38.84 -9.96
C TRP A 654 -7.71 -39.88 -10.19
N LEU A 655 -8.65 -40.03 -9.25
CA LEU A 655 -9.81 -40.91 -9.37
C LEU A 655 -10.73 -40.47 -10.52
N ALA A 656 -11.01 -39.18 -10.64
CA ALA A 656 -11.81 -38.64 -11.74
C ALA A 656 -11.11 -38.88 -13.10
N SER A 657 -9.80 -38.71 -13.16
CA SER A 657 -9.01 -38.85 -14.40
C SER A 657 -8.93 -40.28 -14.95
N GLN A 658 -9.44 -41.29 -14.25
CA GLN A 658 -9.57 -42.65 -14.79
C GLN A 658 -10.53 -42.72 -15.99
N PHE A 659 -11.35 -41.68 -16.21
CA PHE A 659 -12.13 -41.46 -17.42
C PHE A 659 -11.46 -40.39 -18.30
N GLU A 660 -11.28 -40.66 -19.60
CA GLU A 660 -10.53 -39.76 -20.51
C GLU A 660 -11.10 -38.33 -20.55
N ASP A 661 -12.42 -38.18 -20.62
CA ASP A 661 -13.05 -36.86 -20.73
C ASP A 661 -12.88 -36.03 -19.45
N HIS A 662 -12.84 -36.70 -18.29
CA HIS A 662 -12.54 -36.06 -17.01
C HIS A 662 -11.07 -35.64 -16.89
N SER A 663 -10.15 -36.44 -17.44
CA SER A 663 -8.73 -36.04 -17.54
C SER A 663 -8.58 -34.78 -18.38
N ARG A 664 -9.15 -34.77 -19.60
CA ARG A 664 -9.12 -33.57 -20.48
C ARG A 664 -9.78 -32.36 -19.83
N ALA A 665 -10.88 -32.56 -19.10
CA ALA A 665 -11.56 -31.47 -18.38
C ALA A 665 -10.67 -30.82 -17.31
N ASN A 666 -9.66 -31.53 -16.80
CA ASN A 666 -8.69 -31.03 -15.83
C ASN A 666 -7.41 -30.46 -16.44
N ASN A 667 -7.35 -30.31 -17.75
CA ASN A 667 -6.30 -29.52 -18.37
C ASN A 667 -6.51 -28.03 -18.13
N MET A 668 -5.43 -27.33 -17.81
CA MET A 668 -5.35 -25.89 -17.76
C MET A 668 -4.50 -25.40 -18.92
N SER A 669 -5.11 -24.62 -19.82
CA SER A 669 -4.42 -24.03 -20.97
C SER A 669 -4.39 -22.53 -20.83
N TYR A 670 -3.19 -21.94 -20.97
CA TYR A 670 -2.97 -20.50 -20.99
C TYR A 670 -2.20 -20.15 -22.26
N THR A 671 -2.74 -19.22 -23.05
CA THR A 671 -2.19 -18.86 -24.35
C THR A 671 -1.80 -17.39 -24.37
N TYR A 672 -0.64 -17.09 -24.92
CA TYR A 672 -0.04 -15.78 -25.00
C TYR A 672 0.37 -15.46 -26.44
N HIS A 673 0.00 -14.28 -26.92
CA HIS A 673 0.58 -13.68 -28.12
C HIS A 673 1.94 -13.07 -27.75
N VAL A 674 2.99 -13.54 -28.40
CA VAL A 674 4.36 -13.08 -28.17
C VAL A 674 4.83 -12.29 -29.38
N THR A 675 5.14 -11.01 -29.19
CA THR A 675 5.61 -10.12 -30.28
C THR A 675 6.96 -9.53 -29.93
N GLY A 676 7.93 -9.60 -30.86
CA GLY A 676 9.28 -9.06 -30.67
C GLY A 676 10.39 -10.06 -30.98
N ASP A 677 11.63 -9.74 -30.59
CA ASP A 677 12.84 -10.57 -30.79
C ASP A 677 12.90 -11.75 -29.79
N PHE A 678 11.92 -12.65 -29.87
CA PHE A 678 11.77 -13.74 -28.92
C PHE A 678 12.76 -14.89 -29.18
N LYS A 679 13.73 -15.05 -28.26
CA LYS A 679 14.79 -16.06 -28.35
C LYS A 679 14.35 -17.39 -27.71
N VAL A 680 13.72 -18.23 -28.52
CA VAL A 680 13.15 -19.53 -28.11
C VAL A 680 14.11 -20.38 -27.26
N GLU A 681 15.39 -20.45 -27.60
CA GLU A 681 16.36 -21.28 -26.88
C GLU A 681 16.68 -20.76 -25.47
N LEU A 682 16.64 -19.44 -25.25
CA LEU A 682 16.78 -18.86 -23.90
C LEU A 682 15.54 -19.15 -23.05
N TYR A 683 14.37 -19.11 -23.67
CA TYR A 683 13.10 -19.44 -23.01
C TYR A 683 13.03 -20.91 -22.60
N LYS A 684 13.44 -21.83 -23.48
CA LYS A 684 13.59 -23.25 -23.15
C LYS A 684 14.56 -23.48 -22.00
N LYS A 685 15.69 -22.77 -21.98
CA LYS A 685 16.69 -22.85 -20.90
C LYS A 685 16.10 -22.40 -19.56
N ALA A 686 15.40 -21.26 -19.55
CA ALA A 686 14.72 -20.75 -18.36
C ALA A 686 13.65 -21.72 -17.85
N LEU A 687 12.82 -22.26 -18.75
CA LEU A 687 11.82 -23.27 -18.40
C LEU A 687 12.43 -24.54 -17.80
N GLN A 688 13.53 -25.04 -18.37
CA GLN A 688 14.23 -26.21 -17.86
C GLN A 688 14.67 -26.04 -16.41
N GLU A 689 15.14 -24.85 -16.04
CA GLU A 689 15.56 -24.54 -14.67
C GLU A 689 14.37 -24.52 -13.70
N ILE A 690 13.23 -23.97 -14.11
CA ILE A 690 11.99 -23.97 -13.31
C ILE A 690 11.44 -25.39 -13.12
N ILE A 691 11.49 -26.23 -14.16
CA ILE A 691 11.11 -27.65 -14.06
C ILE A 691 12.01 -28.40 -13.07
N ASN A 692 13.31 -28.12 -13.08
CA ASN A 692 14.24 -28.75 -12.14
C ASN A 692 13.98 -28.30 -10.70
N ARG A 693 13.69 -27.00 -10.53
CA ARG A 693 13.46 -26.32 -9.25
C ARG A 693 12.21 -26.78 -8.50
N TYR A 694 11.08 -26.97 -9.19
CA TYR A 694 9.83 -27.42 -8.59
C TYR A 694 9.61 -28.91 -8.83
N GLU A 695 9.71 -29.72 -7.77
CA GLU A 695 9.59 -31.17 -7.89
C GLU A 695 8.26 -31.62 -8.49
N ILE A 696 7.17 -30.91 -8.18
CA ILE A 696 5.82 -31.23 -8.65
C ILE A 696 5.69 -31.20 -10.18
N LEU A 697 6.51 -30.41 -10.88
CA LEU A 697 6.53 -30.36 -12.35
C LEU A 697 7.17 -31.62 -12.97
N ARG A 698 7.86 -32.42 -12.14
CA ARG A 698 8.51 -33.69 -12.48
C ARG A 698 7.84 -34.88 -11.80
N THR A 699 6.57 -34.73 -11.41
CA THR A 699 5.83 -35.76 -10.66
C THR A 699 4.81 -36.47 -11.52
N GLY A 700 4.81 -37.81 -11.44
CA GLY A 700 3.73 -38.68 -11.89
C GLY A 700 3.01 -39.33 -10.70
N PHE A 701 1.88 -39.98 -10.96
CA PHE A 701 0.99 -40.57 -9.95
C PHE A 701 0.72 -42.04 -10.28
N GLU A 702 1.24 -42.95 -9.46
CA GLU A 702 1.14 -44.39 -9.66
C GLU A 702 0.60 -45.11 -8.43
N VAL A 703 0.18 -46.37 -8.61
CA VAL A 703 -0.24 -47.23 -7.50
C VAL A 703 0.98 -48.02 -7.03
N ASN A 704 1.33 -47.90 -5.75
CA ASN A 704 2.44 -48.63 -5.15
C ASN A 704 2.09 -50.11 -4.89
N GLU A 705 3.06 -50.91 -4.42
CA GLU A 705 2.85 -52.34 -4.11
C GLU A 705 1.79 -52.58 -3.02
N ALA A 706 1.53 -51.60 -2.16
CA ALA A 706 0.50 -51.66 -1.13
C ALA A 706 -0.91 -51.32 -1.66
N GLY A 707 -1.04 -50.95 -2.94
CA GLY A 707 -2.32 -50.57 -3.55
C GLY A 707 -2.71 -49.10 -3.34
N GLU A 708 -1.79 -48.26 -2.86
CA GLU A 708 -2.02 -46.84 -2.59
C GLU A 708 -1.55 -45.97 -3.76
N VAL A 709 -2.28 -44.89 -4.05
CA VAL A 709 -1.85 -43.90 -5.05
C VAL A 709 -0.77 -42.99 -4.43
N VAL A 710 0.39 -42.90 -5.06
CA VAL A 710 1.55 -42.16 -4.59
C VAL A 710 2.10 -41.20 -5.64
N GLN A 711 2.74 -40.13 -5.19
CA GLN A 711 3.55 -39.23 -6.01
C GLN A 711 4.92 -39.87 -6.29
N LYS A 712 5.27 -40.00 -7.57
CA LYS A 712 6.59 -40.44 -8.03
C LYS A 712 7.32 -39.29 -8.72
N ILE A 713 8.37 -38.81 -8.07
CA ILE A 713 9.19 -37.69 -8.55
C ILE A 713 10.36 -38.27 -9.37
N VAL A 714 10.47 -37.89 -10.64
CA VAL A 714 11.59 -38.32 -11.50
C VAL A 714 12.74 -37.32 -11.40
N ASP A 715 13.99 -37.80 -11.38
CA ASP A 715 15.16 -36.94 -11.11
C ASP A 715 15.37 -35.86 -12.19
N GLU A 716 15.09 -36.16 -13.46
CA GLU A 716 15.28 -35.22 -14.59
C GLU A 716 14.16 -35.35 -15.62
N VAL A 717 13.73 -34.21 -16.18
CA VAL A 717 12.81 -34.11 -17.32
C VAL A 717 13.46 -33.16 -18.33
N LYS A 718 13.62 -33.58 -19.58
CA LYS A 718 14.18 -32.71 -20.63
C LYS A 718 13.09 -31.89 -21.31
N ILE A 719 13.34 -30.59 -21.49
CA ILE A 719 12.42 -29.63 -22.10
C ILE A 719 11.98 -30.05 -23.52
N ASP A 720 12.85 -30.69 -24.30
CA ASP A 720 12.54 -31.14 -25.66
C ASP A 720 11.45 -32.23 -25.70
N PHE A 721 11.17 -32.91 -24.59
CA PHE A 721 10.07 -33.87 -24.50
C PHE A 721 8.70 -33.22 -24.28
N ILE A 722 8.67 -31.94 -23.92
CA ILE A 722 7.43 -31.22 -23.59
C ILE A 722 7.22 -29.93 -24.38
N PHE A 723 8.23 -29.47 -25.11
CA PHE A 723 8.18 -28.24 -25.89
C PHE A 723 8.04 -28.57 -27.37
N ASP A 724 6.82 -28.46 -27.90
CA ASP A 724 6.54 -28.60 -29.32
C ASP A 724 6.68 -27.25 -30.03
N TYR A 725 7.50 -27.20 -31.09
CA TYR A 725 7.77 -25.99 -31.85
C TYR A 725 7.34 -26.17 -33.31
N LYS A 726 6.36 -25.37 -33.73
CA LYS A 726 5.81 -25.42 -35.09
C LYS A 726 6.09 -24.12 -35.83
N ILE A 727 6.72 -24.24 -37.00
CA ILE A 727 6.85 -23.15 -37.97
C ILE A 727 5.71 -23.29 -38.97
N VAL A 728 4.94 -22.23 -39.12
CA VAL A 728 3.85 -22.19 -40.09
C VAL A 728 4.22 -21.25 -41.24
N ASN A 729 3.75 -21.56 -42.45
CA ASN A 729 4.04 -20.79 -43.67
C ASN A 729 3.22 -19.48 -43.73
N GLU A 730 3.62 -18.51 -44.56
CA GLU A 730 2.94 -17.19 -44.67
C GLU A 730 1.44 -17.29 -45.06
N SER A 731 1.00 -18.44 -45.57
CA SER A 731 -0.41 -18.76 -45.84
C SER A 731 -1.21 -19.25 -44.63
N PHE A 732 -0.61 -19.33 -43.44
CA PHE A 732 -1.25 -19.83 -42.22
C PHE A 732 -2.19 -18.78 -41.62
N SER A 733 -3.47 -19.11 -41.56
CA SER A 733 -4.50 -18.23 -41.03
C SER A 733 -4.61 -18.33 -39.50
N GLU A 734 -5.19 -17.31 -38.87
CA GLU A 734 -5.55 -17.40 -37.44
C GLU A 734 -6.50 -18.57 -37.13
N ASN A 735 -7.26 -19.05 -38.12
CA ASN A 735 -8.12 -20.22 -37.94
C ASN A 735 -7.31 -21.53 -37.85
N ASP A 736 -6.22 -21.65 -38.61
CA ASP A 736 -5.33 -22.82 -38.52
C ASP A 736 -4.64 -22.88 -37.15
N ALA A 737 -4.27 -21.72 -36.59
CA ALA A 737 -3.74 -21.62 -35.22
C ALA A 737 -4.78 -22.07 -34.16
N LYS A 738 -6.06 -21.71 -34.34
CA LYS A 738 -7.14 -22.13 -33.43
C LYS A 738 -7.34 -23.64 -33.41
N GLU A 739 -7.26 -24.32 -34.56
CA GLU A 739 -7.35 -25.79 -34.62
C GLU A 739 -6.18 -26.46 -33.88
N HIS A 740 -4.97 -25.93 -34.04
CA HIS A 740 -3.79 -26.43 -33.34
C HIS A 740 -3.89 -26.23 -31.83
N LEU A 741 -4.29 -25.04 -31.38
CA LEU A 741 -4.52 -24.74 -29.96
C LEU A 741 -5.63 -25.62 -29.37
N LYS A 742 -6.70 -25.87 -30.13
CA LYS A 742 -7.78 -26.77 -29.72
C LYS A 742 -7.27 -28.19 -29.55
N SER A 743 -6.62 -28.75 -30.58
CA SER A 743 -6.04 -30.09 -30.51
C SER A 743 -5.01 -30.23 -29.38
N PHE A 744 -4.22 -29.19 -29.12
CA PHE A 744 -3.27 -29.16 -28.02
C PHE A 744 -3.99 -29.20 -26.67
N SER A 745 -5.01 -28.37 -26.47
CA SER A 745 -5.79 -28.36 -25.22
C SER A 745 -6.56 -29.67 -24.95
N ASP A 746 -6.87 -30.44 -26.00
CA ASP A 746 -7.59 -31.73 -25.93
C ASP A 746 -6.66 -32.92 -25.62
N THR A 747 -5.36 -32.68 -25.40
CA THR A 747 -4.38 -33.73 -25.04
C THR A 747 -4.80 -34.47 -23.78
N VAL A 748 -4.76 -35.80 -23.82
CA VAL A 748 -5.00 -36.63 -22.63
C VAL A 748 -3.66 -36.91 -21.95
N PHE A 749 -3.50 -36.51 -20.69
CA PHE A 749 -2.31 -36.84 -19.92
C PHE A 749 -2.43 -38.24 -19.30
N ASP A 750 -1.40 -39.07 -19.49
CA ASP A 750 -1.20 -40.28 -18.68
C ASP A 750 -0.60 -39.86 -17.34
N LEU A 751 -1.43 -39.77 -16.28
CA LEU A 751 -0.99 -39.24 -14.99
C LEU A 751 0.15 -40.03 -14.35
N LYS A 752 0.43 -41.26 -14.78
CA LYS A 752 1.57 -42.06 -14.30
C LYS A 752 2.91 -41.54 -14.80
N LYS A 753 2.92 -40.81 -15.92
CA LYS A 753 4.14 -40.39 -16.61
C LYS A 753 4.37 -38.89 -16.42
N ALA A 754 5.33 -38.56 -15.58
CA ALA A 754 5.88 -37.21 -15.55
C ALA A 754 6.57 -36.88 -16.90
N PRO A 755 6.56 -35.61 -17.32
CA PRO A 755 5.88 -34.46 -16.72
C PRO A 755 4.42 -34.31 -17.19
N LEU A 756 3.58 -33.69 -16.35
CA LEU A 756 2.18 -33.39 -16.66
C LEU A 756 1.98 -31.93 -17.12
N LEU A 757 2.95 -31.45 -17.88
CA LEU A 757 3.09 -30.10 -18.39
C LEU A 757 3.64 -30.16 -19.82
N GLN A 758 3.07 -29.39 -20.73
CA GLN A 758 3.48 -29.26 -22.12
C GLN A 758 3.44 -27.80 -22.56
N PHE A 759 4.25 -27.45 -23.55
CA PHE A 759 4.30 -26.14 -24.18
C PHE A 759 4.18 -26.31 -25.70
N LEU A 760 3.38 -25.47 -26.33
CA LEU A 760 3.28 -25.34 -27.77
C LEU A 760 3.68 -23.92 -28.16
N LEU A 761 4.70 -23.79 -29.00
CA LEU A 761 5.09 -22.53 -29.60
C LEU A 761 4.85 -22.58 -31.11
N ILE A 762 3.95 -21.72 -31.60
CA ILE A 762 3.67 -21.54 -33.03
C ILE A 762 4.35 -20.26 -33.50
N LYS A 763 5.33 -20.37 -34.39
CA LYS A 763 5.96 -19.21 -35.03
C LYS A 763 5.14 -18.79 -36.25
N ILE A 764 4.43 -17.65 -36.15
CA ILE A 764 3.64 -17.06 -37.23
C ILE A 764 4.54 -16.30 -38.21
N SER A 765 5.50 -15.55 -37.69
CA SER A 765 6.51 -14.80 -38.46
C SER A 765 7.76 -14.62 -37.61
N ASP A 766 8.82 -13.98 -38.13
CA ASP A 766 10.06 -13.77 -37.37
C ASP A 766 9.87 -13.07 -36.02
N ASN A 767 8.88 -12.17 -35.91
CA ASN A 767 8.63 -11.39 -34.70
C ASN A 767 7.27 -11.65 -34.07
N LYS A 768 6.56 -12.72 -34.46
CA LYS A 768 5.23 -13.05 -33.92
C LYS A 768 5.10 -14.53 -33.65
N PHE A 769 4.77 -14.87 -32.41
CA PHE A 769 4.56 -16.22 -31.94
C PHE A 769 3.27 -16.33 -31.14
N ILE A 770 2.75 -17.54 -31.05
CA ILE A 770 1.74 -17.92 -30.06
C ILE A 770 2.38 -18.96 -29.17
N LEU A 771 2.49 -18.65 -27.87
CA LEU A 771 2.92 -19.58 -26.85
C LEU A 771 1.70 -20.08 -26.07
N SER A 772 1.50 -21.39 -26.02
CA SER A 772 0.48 -22.00 -25.18
C SER A 772 1.12 -22.95 -24.17
N THR A 773 0.77 -22.79 -22.91
CA THR A 773 1.13 -23.71 -21.82
C THR A 773 -0.07 -24.60 -21.54
N LEU A 774 0.15 -25.90 -21.41
CA LEU A 774 -0.86 -26.88 -21.03
C LEU A 774 -0.38 -27.67 -19.81
N MET A 775 -1.08 -27.55 -18.70
CA MET A 775 -0.74 -28.20 -17.44
C MET A 775 -1.93 -28.99 -16.90
N HIS A 776 -1.72 -30.20 -16.40
CA HIS A 776 -2.79 -30.91 -15.70
C HIS A 776 -3.02 -30.33 -14.30
N HIS A 777 -4.28 -30.10 -13.91
CA HIS A 777 -4.63 -29.44 -12.64
C HIS A 777 -4.14 -30.19 -11.38
N ILE A 778 -3.77 -31.47 -11.50
CA ILE A 778 -3.21 -32.27 -10.39
C ILE A 778 -1.82 -31.78 -9.93
N ILE A 779 -1.07 -31.08 -10.78
CA ILE A 779 0.28 -30.57 -10.46
C ILE A 779 0.34 -29.05 -10.25
N GLY A 780 -0.77 -28.34 -10.42
CA GLY A 780 -0.79 -26.89 -10.31
C GLY A 780 -2.17 -26.29 -10.47
N ASP A 781 -2.29 -25.01 -10.15
CA ASP A 781 -3.50 -24.19 -10.32
C ASP A 781 -3.16 -22.85 -11.03
N TYR A 782 -4.11 -21.93 -11.10
CA TYR A 782 -3.89 -20.61 -11.70
C TYR A 782 -2.72 -19.84 -11.05
N THR A 783 -2.59 -19.89 -9.72
CA THR A 783 -1.48 -19.20 -9.03
C THR A 783 -0.13 -19.83 -9.40
N SER A 784 -0.11 -21.15 -9.57
CA SER A 784 1.09 -21.88 -10.01
C SER A 784 1.56 -21.43 -11.39
N ASP A 785 0.64 -21.26 -12.34
CA ASP A 785 0.97 -20.77 -13.69
C ASP A 785 1.62 -19.38 -13.64
N GLN A 786 1.05 -18.47 -12.83
CA GLN A 786 1.60 -17.12 -12.63
C GLN A 786 3.00 -17.13 -12.02
N VAL A 787 3.26 -18.03 -11.05
CA VAL A 787 4.60 -18.21 -10.47
C VAL A 787 5.59 -18.73 -11.51
N ILE A 788 5.21 -19.77 -12.26
CA ILE A 788 6.04 -20.37 -13.32
C ILE A 788 6.43 -19.28 -14.32
N ILE A 789 5.46 -18.56 -14.87
CA ILE A 789 5.71 -17.53 -15.90
C ILE A 789 6.59 -16.42 -15.33
N SER A 790 6.29 -15.92 -14.13
CA SER A 790 7.08 -14.86 -13.50
C SER A 790 8.55 -15.25 -13.29
N GLU A 791 8.83 -16.46 -12.79
CA GLU A 791 10.21 -16.92 -12.60
C GLU A 791 10.91 -17.24 -13.94
N VAL A 792 10.19 -17.79 -14.93
CA VAL A 792 10.72 -18.01 -16.29
C VAL A 792 11.15 -16.69 -16.93
N MET A 793 10.34 -15.63 -16.82
CA MET A 793 10.68 -14.33 -17.41
C MET A 793 11.90 -13.71 -16.72
N LYS A 794 12.02 -13.82 -15.40
CA LYS A 794 13.23 -13.37 -14.66
C LYS A 794 14.50 -14.07 -15.16
N LEU A 795 14.44 -15.39 -15.37
CA LEU A 795 15.59 -16.16 -15.88
C LEU A 795 15.87 -15.86 -17.35
N TYR A 796 14.83 -15.76 -18.19
CA TYR A 796 14.95 -15.38 -19.59
C TYR A 796 15.68 -14.05 -19.74
N ASN A 797 15.29 -13.03 -18.95
CA ASN A 797 15.90 -11.71 -18.94
C ASN A 797 17.38 -11.74 -18.55
N ALA A 798 17.73 -12.52 -17.51
CA ALA A 798 19.13 -12.70 -17.12
C ALA A 798 19.93 -13.33 -18.25
N TYR A 799 19.42 -14.41 -18.86
CA TYR A 799 20.07 -15.11 -19.96
C TYR A 799 20.24 -14.24 -21.21
N GLU A 800 19.25 -13.43 -21.54
CA GLU A 800 19.33 -12.49 -22.67
C GLU A 800 20.42 -11.44 -22.44
N LYS A 801 20.59 -10.98 -21.20
CA LYS A 801 21.64 -10.04 -20.79
C LYS A 801 23.02 -10.69 -20.59
N GLY A 802 23.14 -12.00 -20.84
CA GLY A 802 24.38 -12.76 -20.62
C GLY A 802 24.78 -12.88 -19.15
N SER A 803 23.83 -12.68 -18.22
CA SER A 803 24.01 -12.81 -16.78
C SER A 803 23.28 -14.04 -16.22
N SER A 804 23.49 -14.32 -14.93
CA SER A 804 22.75 -15.33 -14.16
C SER A 804 22.12 -14.66 -12.95
N ILE A 805 20.92 -15.09 -12.58
CA ILE A 805 20.23 -14.63 -11.37
C ILE A 805 19.94 -15.84 -10.48
N GLU A 806 20.10 -15.67 -9.17
CA GLU A 806 19.72 -16.70 -8.20
C GLU A 806 18.29 -16.42 -7.71
N LEU A 807 17.39 -17.38 -7.88
CA LEU A 807 16.03 -17.30 -7.37
C LEU A 807 16.01 -17.65 -5.88
N ASN A 808 15.03 -17.09 -5.15
CA ASN A 808 14.87 -17.35 -3.71
C ASN A 808 14.84 -18.87 -3.41
N PRO A 809 15.48 -19.35 -2.33
CA PRO A 809 15.52 -20.78 -2.03
C PRO A 809 14.14 -21.32 -1.65
N ILE A 810 13.80 -22.51 -2.18
CA ILE A 810 12.56 -23.23 -1.84
C ILE A 810 12.82 -24.06 -0.59
N LYS A 811 12.13 -23.74 0.52
CA LYS A 811 12.30 -24.43 1.80
C LYS A 811 11.59 -25.78 1.87
N VAL A 812 10.42 -25.89 1.23
CA VAL A 812 9.58 -27.11 1.19
C VAL A 812 9.03 -27.31 -0.21
N GLN A 813 8.72 -28.55 -0.56
CA GLN A 813 8.15 -28.97 -1.84
C GLN A 813 6.72 -29.50 -1.63
N TYR A 814 5.97 -29.67 -2.72
CA TYR A 814 4.56 -30.13 -2.63
C TYR A 814 4.40 -31.46 -1.88
N LYS A 815 5.35 -32.40 -2.03
CA LYS A 815 5.36 -33.68 -1.30
C LYS A 815 5.37 -33.48 0.23
N ASP A 816 6.03 -32.43 0.71
CA ASP A 816 6.17 -32.14 2.13
C ASP A 816 4.83 -31.63 2.69
N TYR A 817 4.12 -30.79 1.91
CA TYR A 817 2.75 -30.35 2.22
C TYR A 817 1.75 -31.52 2.23
N ALA A 818 1.78 -32.37 1.19
CA ALA A 818 0.86 -33.51 1.10
C ALA A 818 1.04 -34.47 2.29
N TYR A 819 2.30 -34.75 2.66
CA TYR A 819 2.60 -35.53 3.85
C TYR A 819 2.13 -34.85 5.13
N TRP A 820 2.36 -33.55 5.28
CA TRP A 820 1.94 -32.78 6.45
C TRP A 820 0.42 -32.89 6.69
N ILE A 821 -0.41 -32.69 5.66
CA ILE A 821 -1.87 -32.84 5.76
C ILE A 821 -2.26 -34.27 6.14
N LYS A 822 -1.69 -35.28 5.46
CA LYS A 822 -2.00 -36.69 5.71
C LYS A 822 -1.63 -37.12 7.13
N ASN A 823 -0.47 -36.69 7.62
CA ASN A 823 0.00 -37.01 8.96
C ASN A 823 -0.91 -36.38 10.04
N ARG A 824 -1.33 -35.13 9.85
CA ARG A 824 -2.27 -34.46 10.75
C ARG A 824 -3.63 -35.16 10.80
N LEU A 825 -4.15 -35.60 9.66
CA LEU A 825 -5.38 -36.41 9.60
C LEU A 825 -5.22 -37.74 10.36
N ALA A 826 -4.11 -38.46 10.11
CA ALA A 826 -3.85 -39.76 10.75
C ALA A 826 -3.70 -39.65 12.28
N ASN A 827 -3.15 -38.54 12.76
CA ASN A 827 -2.97 -38.26 14.19
C ASN A 827 -4.20 -37.62 14.85
N ASN A 828 -5.31 -37.45 14.12
CA ASN A 828 -6.54 -36.80 14.59
C ASN A 828 -6.32 -35.35 15.08
N GLU A 829 -5.39 -34.63 14.44
CA GLU A 829 -5.04 -33.23 14.77
C GLU A 829 -5.98 -32.20 14.13
N PHE A 830 -7.00 -32.65 13.39
CA PHE A 830 -8.06 -31.85 12.78
C PHE A 830 -9.42 -32.01 13.49
N SER A 831 -9.43 -32.49 14.74
CA SER A 831 -10.67 -32.80 15.44
C SER A 831 -11.59 -31.58 15.60
N SER A 832 -11.04 -30.40 15.91
CA SER A 832 -11.80 -29.15 15.99
C SER A 832 -12.42 -28.73 14.67
N GLU A 833 -11.66 -28.83 13.58
CA GLU A 833 -12.10 -28.44 12.24
C GLU A 833 -13.17 -29.41 11.74
N LYS A 834 -13.00 -30.71 12.01
CA LYS A 834 -14.01 -31.73 11.76
C LYS A 834 -15.31 -31.41 12.50
N ASP A 835 -15.25 -31.16 13.81
CA ASP A 835 -16.43 -30.81 14.62
C ASP A 835 -17.14 -29.56 14.08
N PHE A 836 -16.39 -28.55 13.63
CA PHE A 836 -16.96 -27.38 12.98
C PHE A 836 -17.75 -27.76 11.73
N TRP A 837 -17.15 -28.50 10.79
CA TRP A 837 -17.79 -28.86 9.52
C TRP A 837 -19.03 -29.73 9.71
N GLU A 838 -18.97 -30.68 10.63
CA GLU A 838 -20.12 -31.51 11.00
C GLU A 838 -21.30 -30.67 11.52
N ASN A 839 -21.02 -29.71 12.41
CA ASN A 839 -22.04 -28.80 12.94
C ASN A 839 -22.55 -27.80 11.88
N TYR A 840 -21.66 -27.28 11.04
CA TYR A 840 -22.00 -26.28 10.02
C TYR A 840 -22.93 -26.85 8.94
N LEU A 841 -22.68 -28.11 8.55
CA LEU A 841 -23.47 -28.85 7.56
C LEU A 841 -24.62 -29.63 8.19
N GLU A 842 -24.86 -29.49 9.49
CA GLU A 842 -25.97 -30.14 10.15
C GLU A 842 -27.31 -29.71 9.50
N ASN A 843 -28.23 -30.67 9.36
CA ASN A 843 -29.56 -30.48 8.81
C ASN A 843 -29.58 -29.99 7.34
N VAL A 844 -28.46 -30.04 6.61
CA VAL A 844 -28.49 -29.89 5.15
C VAL A 844 -29.33 -31.03 4.57
N LYS A 845 -30.30 -30.68 3.72
CA LYS A 845 -31.20 -31.64 3.06
C LYS A 845 -30.93 -31.69 1.58
N GLN A 846 -31.15 -32.85 0.96
CA GLN A 846 -31.19 -32.98 -0.48
C GLN A 846 -32.32 -32.11 -1.05
N GLN A 847 -32.04 -31.41 -2.15
CA GLN A 847 -32.99 -30.55 -2.85
C GLN A 847 -32.87 -30.80 -4.36
N PRO A 848 -33.96 -30.65 -5.13
CA PRO A 848 -33.88 -30.73 -6.59
C PRO A 848 -33.01 -29.59 -7.13
N LYS A 849 -32.24 -29.89 -8.19
CA LYS A 849 -31.50 -28.86 -8.91
C LYS A 849 -32.45 -27.86 -9.54
N TRP A 850 -32.08 -26.59 -9.48
CA TRP A 850 -32.84 -25.48 -10.09
C TRP A 850 -32.62 -25.35 -11.61
N TYR A 851 -31.76 -26.20 -12.16
CA TYR A 851 -31.47 -26.35 -13.57
C TYR A 851 -31.70 -27.80 -14.03
N LYS A 852 -31.75 -28.00 -15.35
CA LYS A 852 -32.03 -29.31 -15.95
C LYS A 852 -30.89 -30.30 -15.67
N ASN A 853 -31.23 -31.52 -15.23
CA ASN A 853 -30.25 -32.60 -15.18
C ASN A 853 -29.85 -33.01 -16.61
N SER A 854 -28.55 -33.02 -16.88
CA SER A 854 -28.00 -33.62 -18.10
C SER A 854 -27.60 -35.06 -17.79
N ASN A 855 -28.20 -36.03 -18.46
CA ASN A 855 -27.82 -37.45 -18.37
C ASN A 855 -26.62 -37.79 -19.27
N THR A 856 -25.97 -36.78 -19.86
CA THR A 856 -24.83 -36.93 -20.78
C THR A 856 -23.63 -36.18 -20.22
N GLU A 857 -22.55 -36.90 -19.91
CA GLU A 857 -21.26 -36.33 -19.56
C GLU A 857 -20.68 -35.60 -20.78
N ASN A 858 -20.99 -34.30 -20.91
CA ASN A 858 -20.36 -33.41 -21.88
C ASN A 858 -19.92 -32.15 -21.14
N TYR A 859 -18.63 -31.81 -21.27
CA TYR A 859 -17.99 -30.66 -20.63
C TYR A 859 -17.91 -29.43 -21.54
N ASP A 860 -18.52 -29.48 -22.74
CA ASP A 860 -18.60 -28.34 -23.66
C ASP A 860 -19.16 -27.12 -22.94
N GLY A 861 -18.33 -26.09 -22.85
CA GLY A 861 -18.61 -24.88 -22.11
C GLY A 861 -18.93 -23.68 -23.01
N ALA A 862 -19.53 -22.66 -22.40
CA ALA A 862 -19.52 -21.29 -22.91
C ALA A 862 -19.37 -20.30 -21.76
N HIS A 863 -19.17 -19.04 -22.11
CA HIS A 863 -18.98 -17.94 -21.17
C HIS A 863 -19.91 -16.79 -21.51
N TYR A 864 -20.45 -16.16 -20.47
CA TYR A 864 -21.08 -14.85 -20.52
C TYR A 864 -20.28 -13.91 -19.63
N SER A 865 -19.94 -12.71 -20.11
CA SER A 865 -19.15 -11.74 -19.35
C SER A 865 -19.91 -10.42 -19.19
N LYS A 866 -19.79 -9.81 -18.00
CA LYS A 866 -20.31 -8.47 -17.73
C LYS A 866 -19.29 -7.68 -16.94
N VAL A 867 -18.96 -6.48 -17.42
CA VAL A 867 -18.17 -5.50 -16.69
C VAL A 867 -19.13 -4.53 -16.00
N LEU A 868 -18.95 -4.30 -14.70
CA LEU A 868 -19.76 -3.32 -13.97
C LEU A 868 -19.32 -1.90 -14.35
N SER A 869 -20.26 -0.96 -14.35
CA SER A 869 -19.89 0.44 -14.55
C SER A 869 -18.96 0.90 -13.41
N ALA A 870 -17.98 1.75 -13.71
CA ALA A 870 -17.03 2.26 -12.71
C ALA A 870 -17.75 2.90 -11.50
N LYS A 871 -18.85 3.62 -11.76
CA LYS A 871 -19.73 4.17 -10.72
C LYS A 871 -20.26 3.09 -9.79
N PHE A 872 -20.87 2.04 -10.34
CA PHE A 872 -21.49 0.98 -9.53
C PHE A 872 -20.44 0.12 -8.81
N ALA A 873 -19.30 -0.17 -9.46
CA ALA A 873 -18.17 -0.83 -8.81
C ALA A 873 -17.65 0.01 -7.62
N GLY A 874 -17.55 1.33 -7.78
CA GLY A 874 -17.20 2.26 -6.70
C GLY A 874 -18.23 2.28 -5.57
N GLU A 875 -19.53 2.23 -5.89
CA GLU A 875 -20.61 2.11 -4.90
C GLU A 875 -20.51 0.81 -4.09
N ILE A 876 -20.20 -0.33 -4.73
CA ILE A 876 -19.95 -1.60 -4.03
C ILE A 876 -18.72 -1.49 -3.12
N LYS A 877 -17.59 -0.99 -3.64
CA LYS A 877 -16.34 -0.84 -2.86
C LYS A 877 -16.56 0.08 -1.65
N LYS A 878 -17.27 1.19 -1.84
CA LYS A 878 -17.66 2.10 -0.76
C LYS A 878 -18.60 1.43 0.24
N TYR A 879 -19.61 0.70 -0.22
CA TYR A 879 -20.55 0.01 0.65
C TYR A 879 -19.85 -1.02 1.55
N CYS A 880 -18.92 -1.79 0.97
CA CYS A 880 -18.04 -2.69 1.69
C CYS A 880 -17.27 -1.94 2.80
N ALA A 881 -16.65 -0.81 2.47
CA ALA A 881 -15.91 0.01 3.43
C ALA A 881 -16.82 0.59 4.54
N ASP A 882 -17.96 1.18 4.19
CA ASP A 882 -18.89 1.83 5.13
C ASP A 882 -19.50 0.84 6.14
N ASN A 883 -19.58 -0.45 5.79
CA ASN A 883 -20.24 -1.48 6.61
C ASN A 883 -19.28 -2.55 7.15
N ASN A 884 -17.97 -2.44 6.91
CA ASN A 884 -16.96 -3.46 7.24
C ASN A 884 -17.25 -4.83 6.59
N TYR A 885 -17.74 -4.82 5.35
CA TYR A 885 -17.99 -6.02 4.56
C TYR A 885 -16.88 -6.24 3.53
N ASN A 886 -16.70 -7.49 3.10
CA ASN A 886 -15.81 -7.83 1.99
C ASN A 886 -16.61 -8.15 0.72
N LEU A 887 -16.00 -7.92 -0.46
CA LEU A 887 -16.64 -8.11 -1.76
C LEU A 887 -17.14 -9.55 -1.95
N MET A 888 -16.36 -10.54 -1.52
CA MET A 888 -16.72 -11.95 -1.64
C MET A 888 -18.00 -12.28 -0.85
N GLY A 889 -18.16 -11.74 0.35
CA GLY A 889 -19.34 -11.90 1.18
C GLY A 889 -20.59 -11.30 0.55
N ILE A 890 -20.49 -10.06 0.03
CA ILE A 890 -21.59 -9.40 -0.69
C ILE A 890 -22.02 -10.20 -1.91
N MET A 891 -21.05 -10.62 -2.73
CA MET A 891 -21.32 -11.38 -3.95
C MET A 891 -21.90 -12.76 -3.64
N THR A 892 -21.41 -13.43 -2.60
CA THR A 892 -21.93 -14.73 -2.14
C THR A 892 -23.36 -14.59 -1.63
N ALA A 893 -23.66 -13.55 -0.85
CA ALA A 893 -25.02 -13.27 -0.38
C ALA A 893 -25.95 -12.96 -1.56
N ALA A 894 -25.53 -12.11 -2.50
CA ALA A 894 -26.31 -11.78 -3.69
C ALA A 894 -26.57 -13.00 -4.58
N LEU A 895 -25.58 -13.89 -4.75
CA LEU A 895 -25.76 -15.16 -5.47
C LEU A 895 -26.71 -16.10 -4.73
N GLY A 896 -26.62 -16.18 -3.40
CA GLY A 896 -27.58 -16.92 -2.58
C GLY A 896 -29.01 -16.41 -2.80
N VAL A 897 -29.21 -15.09 -2.73
CA VAL A 897 -30.51 -14.44 -2.97
C VAL A 897 -31.01 -14.70 -4.40
N LEU A 898 -30.14 -14.60 -5.40
CA LEU A 898 -30.46 -14.91 -6.78
C LEU A 898 -30.99 -16.35 -6.94
N ILE A 899 -30.28 -17.33 -6.36
CA ILE A 899 -30.71 -18.73 -6.43
C ILE A 899 -32.01 -18.94 -5.69
N HIS A 900 -32.14 -18.44 -4.46
CA HIS A 900 -33.40 -18.50 -3.71
C HIS A 900 -34.58 -17.97 -4.52
N LYS A 901 -34.40 -16.83 -5.22
CA LYS A 901 -35.44 -16.21 -6.05
C LYS A 901 -35.80 -17.00 -7.30
N ILE A 902 -34.86 -17.77 -7.85
CA ILE A 902 -35.09 -18.58 -9.06
C ILE A 902 -35.65 -19.96 -8.69
N SER A 903 -35.16 -20.57 -7.62
CA SER A 903 -35.41 -21.96 -7.26
C SER A 903 -36.46 -22.14 -6.16
N GLY A 904 -36.70 -21.12 -5.34
CA GLY A 904 -37.50 -21.21 -4.12
C GLY A 904 -36.78 -21.94 -2.97
N GLN A 905 -35.49 -22.24 -3.11
CA GLN A 905 -34.71 -22.92 -2.07
C GLN A 905 -34.37 -21.95 -0.94
N ASN A 906 -34.59 -22.39 0.31
CA ASN A 906 -34.30 -21.59 1.52
C ASN A 906 -32.91 -21.88 2.12
N ASP A 907 -32.17 -22.81 1.54
CA ASP A 907 -30.84 -23.20 1.97
C ASP A 907 -30.05 -23.35 0.68
N VAL A 908 -29.08 -22.48 0.43
CA VAL A 908 -28.28 -22.46 -0.79
C VAL A 908 -26.85 -22.79 -0.42
N ILE A 909 -26.24 -23.76 -1.11
CA ILE A 909 -24.84 -24.13 -0.89
C ILE A 909 -24.02 -23.75 -2.12
N ILE A 910 -23.07 -22.84 -1.92
CA ILE A 910 -22.17 -22.32 -2.95
C ILE A 910 -20.80 -22.96 -2.75
N GLY A 911 -20.27 -23.64 -3.76
CA GLY A 911 -18.92 -24.18 -3.72
C GLY A 911 -17.91 -23.10 -4.12
N ALA A 912 -16.90 -22.83 -3.29
CA ALA A 912 -15.83 -21.91 -3.66
C ALA A 912 -14.45 -22.47 -3.29
N PRO A 913 -13.40 -22.25 -4.12
CA PRO A 913 -12.05 -22.62 -3.78
C PRO A 913 -11.44 -21.61 -2.80
N ILE A 914 -10.66 -22.11 -1.84
CA ILE A 914 -9.84 -21.35 -0.90
C ILE A 914 -8.37 -21.65 -1.22
N ASN A 915 -7.58 -20.60 -1.37
CA ASN A 915 -6.14 -20.73 -1.62
C ASN A 915 -5.39 -20.88 -0.30
N LEU A 916 -4.76 -22.05 -0.09
CA LEU A 916 -4.03 -22.35 1.15
C LEU A 916 -2.60 -21.76 1.18
N ARG A 917 -2.18 -21.06 0.12
CA ARG A 917 -0.88 -20.36 0.07
C ARG A 917 -0.79 -19.11 0.94
N SER A 918 -1.81 -18.82 1.75
CA SER A 918 -1.66 -17.92 2.89
C SER A 918 -0.70 -18.48 3.95
N HIS A 919 -0.45 -19.80 3.94
CA HIS A 919 0.59 -20.41 4.77
C HIS A 919 1.99 -19.97 4.32
N PRO A 920 2.86 -19.46 5.21
CA PRO A 920 4.16 -18.91 4.84
C PRO A 920 5.14 -19.87 4.15
N ASN A 921 5.17 -21.15 4.53
CA ASN A 921 5.94 -22.16 3.79
C ASN A 921 5.43 -22.39 2.34
N LEU A 922 4.22 -21.95 2.02
CA LEU A 922 3.54 -22.19 0.74
C LEU A 922 3.48 -20.96 -0.19
N ILE A 923 3.93 -19.79 0.27
CA ILE A 923 3.99 -18.57 -0.53
C ILE A 923 4.97 -18.77 -1.70
N GLY A 924 4.53 -18.42 -2.92
CA GLY A 924 5.35 -18.56 -4.13
C GLY A 924 5.63 -20.01 -4.55
N GLN A 925 4.89 -20.98 -4.01
CA GLN A 925 5.01 -22.39 -4.39
C GLN A 925 4.15 -22.76 -5.60
N VAL A 926 4.67 -23.70 -6.40
CA VAL A 926 3.96 -24.36 -7.50
C VAL A 926 3.35 -25.67 -6.99
N GLY A 927 2.08 -25.91 -7.29
CA GLY A 927 1.35 -27.11 -6.84
C GLY A 927 -0.17 -26.89 -6.72
N LEU A 928 -0.94 -27.95 -6.45
CA LEU A 928 -2.39 -27.83 -6.23
C LEU A 928 -2.69 -27.49 -4.76
N TYR A 929 -2.80 -26.20 -4.44
CA TYR A 929 -3.05 -25.72 -3.07
C TYR A 929 -4.45 -25.12 -2.89
N LEU A 930 -5.37 -25.40 -3.81
CA LEU A 930 -6.77 -25.01 -3.68
C LEU A 930 -7.54 -26.09 -2.92
N ASN A 931 -8.13 -25.72 -1.78
CA ASN A 931 -9.12 -26.56 -1.11
C ASN A 931 -10.53 -26.02 -1.42
N MET A 932 -11.49 -26.89 -1.71
CA MET A 932 -12.87 -26.47 -1.97
C MET A 932 -13.64 -26.34 -0.64
N SER A 933 -14.57 -25.41 -0.53
CA SER A 933 -15.39 -25.26 0.67
C SER A 933 -16.85 -24.92 0.36
N PRO A 934 -17.81 -25.52 1.08
CA PRO A 934 -19.22 -25.22 0.92
C PRO A 934 -19.61 -23.97 1.74
N PHE A 935 -19.96 -22.89 1.04
CA PHE A 935 -20.52 -21.67 1.61
C PHE A 935 -22.04 -21.79 1.67
N ARG A 936 -22.60 -21.90 2.87
CA ARG A 936 -24.03 -22.07 3.09
C ARG A 936 -24.70 -20.73 3.36
N VAL A 937 -25.71 -20.39 2.56
CA VAL A 937 -26.55 -19.19 2.69
C VAL A 937 -27.98 -19.63 2.99
N LYS A 938 -28.43 -19.41 4.23
CA LYS A 938 -29.80 -19.71 4.65
C LYS A 938 -30.70 -18.50 4.42
N ILE A 939 -31.75 -18.66 3.64
CA ILE A 939 -32.59 -17.56 3.18
C ILE A 939 -34.05 -17.86 3.46
N ASN A 940 -34.73 -16.89 4.06
CA ASN A 940 -36.18 -16.85 4.17
C ASN A 940 -36.65 -15.54 3.53
N GLY A 941 -37.76 -15.56 2.79
CA GLY A 941 -38.34 -14.37 2.14
C GLY A 941 -38.61 -13.20 3.11
N GLN A 942 -38.77 -13.50 4.41
CA GLN A 942 -38.99 -12.52 5.47
C GLN A 942 -37.72 -11.95 6.11
N HIS A 943 -36.53 -12.56 5.88
CA HIS A 943 -35.27 -12.00 6.36
C HIS A 943 -34.99 -10.66 5.67
N GLN A 944 -34.37 -9.74 6.39
CA GLN A 944 -33.85 -8.52 5.78
C GLN A 944 -32.62 -8.84 4.94
N VAL A 945 -32.40 -8.06 3.88
CA VAL A 945 -31.21 -8.22 3.03
C VAL A 945 -29.93 -8.12 3.86
N LYS A 946 -29.87 -7.16 4.80
CA LYS A 946 -28.73 -6.97 5.68
C LYS A 946 -28.41 -8.21 6.54
N GLU A 947 -29.43 -8.85 7.10
CA GLU A 947 -29.27 -10.06 7.92
C GLU A 947 -28.60 -11.20 7.13
N ILE A 948 -28.97 -11.37 5.85
CA ILE A 948 -28.37 -12.37 4.97
C ILE A 948 -26.89 -12.05 4.69
N ILE A 949 -26.57 -10.78 4.45
CA ILE A 949 -25.19 -10.33 4.23
C ILE A 949 -24.35 -10.60 5.49
N ASP A 950 -24.82 -10.16 6.65
CA ASP A 950 -24.15 -10.31 7.95
C ASP A 950 -23.89 -11.79 8.27
N GLU A 951 -24.90 -12.66 8.12
CA GLU A 951 -24.76 -14.09 8.38
C GLU A 951 -23.79 -14.75 7.39
N THR A 952 -23.84 -14.38 6.11
CA THR A 952 -22.95 -14.91 5.07
C THR A 952 -21.49 -14.58 5.38
N ILE A 953 -21.20 -13.32 5.72
CA ILE A 953 -19.84 -12.86 6.06
C ILE A 953 -19.35 -13.51 7.35
N LYS A 954 -20.21 -13.60 8.38
CA LYS A 954 -19.89 -14.28 9.64
C LYS A 954 -19.54 -15.76 9.43
N ASN A 955 -20.28 -16.46 8.55
CA ASN A 955 -20.00 -17.86 8.23
C ASN A 955 -18.71 -18.01 7.40
N GLN A 956 -18.45 -17.08 6.48
CA GLN A 956 -17.23 -17.05 5.68
C GLN A 956 -15.96 -17.00 6.55
N ILE A 957 -15.93 -16.16 7.59
CA ILE A 957 -14.78 -16.08 8.51
C ILE A 957 -14.49 -17.45 9.15
N LYS A 958 -15.53 -18.11 9.67
CA LYS A 958 -15.38 -19.45 10.27
C LYS A 958 -14.92 -20.50 9.25
N ILE A 959 -15.39 -20.41 8.00
CA ILE A 959 -14.94 -21.31 6.92
C ILE A 959 -13.42 -21.13 6.69
N PHE A 960 -12.91 -19.90 6.68
CA PHE A 960 -11.49 -19.65 6.52
C PHE A 960 -10.65 -20.20 7.68
N ASP A 961 -11.10 -20.05 8.92
CA ASP A 961 -10.43 -20.61 10.11
C ASP A 961 -10.27 -22.14 10.05
N ASN A 962 -11.17 -22.82 9.32
CA ASN A 962 -11.22 -24.29 9.23
C ASN A 962 -10.84 -24.80 7.83
N SER A 963 -10.17 -23.97 7.03
CA SER A 963 -9.91 -24.21 5.59
C SER A 963 -8.83 -25.25 5.29
N PHE A 964 -7.98 -25.62 6.24
CA PHE A 964 -6.98 -26.70 6.05
C PHE A 964 -7.58 -28.11 6.14
N TYR A 965 -8.81 -28.24 6.63
CA TYR A 965 -9.49 -29.52 6.65
C TYR A 965 -9.93 -29.90 5.22
N PRO A 966 -9.45 -31.03 4.65
CA PRO A 966 -9.66 -31.30 3.23
C PRO A 966 -11.13 -31.48 2.87
N PHE A 967 -11.55 -30.89 1.74
CA PHE A 967 -12.92 -30.99 1.26
C PHE A 967 -13.40 -32.43 1.10
N ASP A 968 -12.53 -33.32 0.62
CA ASP A 968 -12.88 -34.72 0.42
C ASP A 968 -13.17 -35.42 1.75
N SER A 969 -12.51 -35.01 2.84
CA SER A 969 -12.84 -35.49 4.19
C SER A 969 -14.17 -34.92 4.70
N ILE A 970 -14.50 -33.67 4.35
CA ILE A 970 -15.84 -33.09 4.61
C ILE A 970 -16.93 -33.91 3.91
N ILE A 971 -16.72 -34.26 2.63
CA ILE A 971 -17.66 -35.10 1.87
C ILE A 971 -17.80 -36.47 2.51
N GLU A 972 -16.69 -37.16 2.78
CA GLU A 972 -16.71 -38.49 3.39
C GLU A 972 -17.49 -38.49 4.71
N ASP A 973 -17.17 -37.56 5.62
CA ASP A 973 -17.86 -37.46 6.91
C ASP A 973 -19.34 -37.07 6.76
N PHE A 974 -19.67 -36.21 5.80
CA PHE A 974 -21.05 -35.81 5.52
C PHE A 974 -21.86 -36.96 4.93
N ASP A 975 -21.37 -37.60 3.87
CA ASP A 975 -22.05 -38.68 3.14
C ASP A 975 -22.17 -39.96 3.98
N LEU A 976 -21.24 -40.21 4.91
CA LEU A 976 -21.38 -41.30 5.88
C LEU A 976 -22.55 -41.07 6.85
N LYS A 977 -22.83 -39.82 7.22
CA LYS A 977 -23.92 -39.45 8.13
C LYS A 977 -25.24 -39.20 7.39
N ASN A 978 -25.18 -38.80 6.12
CA ASN A 978 -26.33 -38.39 5.31
C ASN A 978 -26.44 -39.29 4.08
N ASN A 979 -27.64 -39.82 3.79
CA ASN A 979 -27.86 -40.75 2.67
C ASN A 979 -27.83 -40.08 1.26
N PHE A 980 -27.07 -39.01 1.05
CA PHE A 980 -26.89 -38.35 -0.24
C PHE A 980 -25.55 -37.61 -0.32
N ASN A 981 -25.06 -37.39 -1.54
CA ASN A 981 -23.74 -36.83 -1.82
C ASN A 981 -23.71 -35.29 -1.68
N LEU A 982 -22.81 -34.76 -0.85
CA LEU A 982 -22.64 -33.31 -0.65
C LEU A 982 -22.27 -32.56 -1.94
N MET A 983 -21.50 -33.17 -2.84
CA MET A 983 -21.15 -32.59 -4.15
C MET A 983 -22.39 -32.38 -5.01
N GLU A 984 -23.36 -33.30 -4.95
CA GLU A 984 -24.66 -33.13 -5.62
C GLU A 984 -25.50 -32.03 -4.97
N ARG A 985 -25.19 -31.63 -3.74
CA ARG A 985 -25.92 -30.57 -3.05
C ARG A 985 -25.41 -29.16 -3.36
N ILE A 986 -24.20 -28.99 -3.91
CA ILE A 986 -23.70 -27.66 -4.30
C ILE A 986 -24.54 -27.08 -5.43
N ASP A 987 -25.19 -25.93 -5.20
CA ASP A 987 -26.15 -25.30 -6.12
C ASP A 987 -25.47 -24.52 -7.25
N LEU A 988 -24.31 -23.93 -6.98
CA LEU A 988 -23.44 -23.27 -7.96
C LEU A 988 -22.01 -23.17 -7.42
N TYR A 989 -21.08 -22.86 -8.32
CA TYR A 989 -19.69 -22.60 -7.97
C TYR A 989 -19.31 -21.15 -8.18
N VAL A 990 -18.44 -20.63 -7.33
CA VAL A 990 -17.89 -19.27 -7.47
C VAL A 990 -16.39 -19.29 -7.25
N ASN A 991 -15.67 -18.60 -8.11
CA ASN A 991 -14.26 -18.30 -7.95
C ASN A 991 -14.08 -16.79 -7.84
N PHE A 992 -13.37 -16.35 -6.80
CA PHE A 992 -13.08 -14.95 -6.56
C PHE A 992 -11.64 -14.67 -6.92
N ILE A 993 -11.43 -13.78 -7.89
CA ILE A 993 -10.12 -13.45 -8.43
C ILE A 993 -9.85 -11.97 -8.12
N ASN A 994 -8.88 -11.74 -7.24
CA ASN A 994 -8.32 -10.41 -7.03
C ASN A 994 -7.05 -10.30 -7.87
N HIS A 995 -7.03 -9.35 -8.81
CA HIS A 995 -5.81 -9.03 -9.54
C HIS A 995 -5.01 -8.02 -8.70
N GLU A 996 -3.94 -8.48 -8.06
CA GLU A 996 -2.95 -7.59 -7.42
C GLU A 996 -2.17 -6.85 -8.52
N ASP A 997 -1.85 -5.57 -8.30
CA ASP A 997 -0.99 -4.73 -9.15
C ASP A 997 0.35 -5.43 -9.39
N LYS A 998 0.41 -6.27 -10.42
CA LYS A 998 1.66 -6.68 -11.06
C LYS A 998 1.67 -5.94 -12.38
N ASP A 999 2.68 -5.09 -12.56
CA ASP A 999 3.02 -4.52 -13.86
C ASP A 999 2.92 -5.63 -14.91
N GLU A 1000 1.92 -5.55 -15.80
CA GLU A 1000 1.74 -6.51 -16.89
C GLU A 1000 2.89 -6.43 -17.92
N SER A 1001 3.82 -5.49 -17.76
CA SER A 1001 5.14 -5.59 -18.37
C SER A 1001 5.90 -6.72 -17.69
N ASN A 1002 6.03 -7.86 -18.37
CA ASN A 1002 6.86 -9.00 -17.99
C ASN A 1002 8.38 -8.67 -17.82
N GLY A 1003 8.77 -7.39 -17.67
CA GLY A 1003 10.15 -6.90 -17.54
C GLY A 1003 11.00 -7.22 -18.77
N LEU A 1004 10.38 -7.29 -19.95
CA LEU A 1004 11.03 -7.68 -21.20
C LEU A 1004 11.25 -6.43 -22.06
N GLU A 1005 12.51 -6.08 -22.33
CA GLU A 1005 12.90 -4.86 -23.05
C GLU A 1005 12.43 -4.84 -24.52
N ASN A 1006 12.18 -5.99 -25.14
CA ASN A 1006 11.90 -6.11 -26.58
C ASN A 1006 10.82 -7.12 -26.97
N ILE A 1007 10.12 -7.72 -25.99
CA ILE A 1007 9.13 -8.78 -26.23
C ILE A 1007 7.89 -8.49 -25.42
N THR A 1008 6.74 -8.47 -26.07
CA THR A 1008 5.44 -8.33 -25.41
C THR A 1008 4.78 -9.70 -25.35
N PHE A 1009 4.24 -10.05 -24.19
CA PHE A 1009 3.37 -11.22 -24.00
C PHE A 1009 1.97 -10.71 -23.67
N ILE A 1010 1.03 -10.94 -24.57
CA ILE A 1010 -0.36 -10.52 -24.38
C ILE A 1010 -1.20 -11.78 -24.16
N PRO A 1011 -1.86 -11.94 -23.00
CA PRO A 1011 -2.77 -13.06 -22.78
C PRO A 1011 -3.87 -13.09 -23.85
N GLN A 1012 -4.16 -14.28 -24.37
CA GLN A 1012 -5.26 -14.49 -25.32
C GLN A 1012 -6.47 -15.09 -24.59
N ASP A 1013 -7.68 -14.64 -24.95
CA ASP A 1013 -8.93 -15.24 -24.49
C ASP A 1013 -8.93 -16.77 -24.73
N LYS A 1014 -9.51 -17.53 -23.79
CA LYS A 1014 -9.58 -18.99 -23.85
C LYS A 1014 -10.16 -19.44 -25.21
N THR A 1015 -9.31 -20.03 -26.04
CA THR A 1015 -9.66 -20.57 -27.36
C THR A 1015 -10.55 -21.82 -27.26
N VAL A 1016 -10.45 -22.57 -26.15
CA VAL A 1016 -11.31 -23.71 -25.84
C VAL A 1016 -12.12 -23.46 -24.57
N LYS A 1017 -13.43 -23.60 -24.68
CA LYS A 1017 -14.39 -23.34 -23.59
C LYS A 1017 -14.90 -24.68 -23.05
N ARG A 1018 -14.44 -25.04 -21.86
CA ARG A 1018 -14.90 -26.22 -21.10
C ARG A 1018 -15.43 -25.77 -19.74
N SER A 1019 -16.43 -26.48 -19.20
CA SER A 1019 -17.00 -26.18 -17.89
C SER A 1019 -17.07 -27.45 -17.04
N LYS A 1020 -16.29 -27.49 -15.95
CA LYS A 1020 -16.25 -28.63 -15.00
C LYS A 1020 -17.55 -28.79 -14.21
N PHE A 1021 -18.21 -27.66 -13.97
CA PHE A 1021 -19.46 -27.58 -13.24
C PHE A 1021 -20.57 -27.13 -14.19
N PRO A 1022 -21.85 -27.46 -13.91
CA PRO A 1022 -22.97 -26.96 -14.70
C PRO A 1022 -22.94 -25.44 -14.88
N ILE A 1023 -22.58 -24.72 -13.82
CA ILE A 1023 -22.39 -23.27 -13.81
C ILE A 1023 -21.34 -22.87 -12.77
N CYS A 1024 -20.45 -21.95 -13.15
CA CYS A 1024 -19.42 -21.35 -12.31
C CYS A 1024 -19.34 -19.84 -12.57
N PHE A 1025 -19.37 -19.04 -11.51
CA PHE A 1025 -19.14 -17.60 -11.56
C PHE A 1025 -17.67 -17.31 -11.27
N TYR A 1026 -17.02 -16.55 -12.12
CA TYR A 1026 -15.74 -15.92 -11.84
C TYR A 1026 -16.02 -14.46 -11.55
N ILE A 1027 -15.74 -14.00 -10.33
CA ILE A 1027 -15.85 -12.60 -9.94
C ILE A 1027 -14.45 -12.02 -9.95
N ASN A 1028 -14.18 -11.10 -10.87
CA ASN A 1028 -12.88 -10.44 -10.98
C ASN A 1028 -12.97 -9.06 -10.36
N ASN A 1029 -12.00 -8.75 -9.51
CA ASN A 1029 -11.83 -7.44 -8.89
C ASN A 1029 -10.47 -6.90 -9.30
N ASP A 1030 -10.52 -5.89 -10.16
CA ASP A 1030 -9.39 -5.22 -10.76
C ASP A 1030 -9.26 -3.81 -10.17
N LYS A 1031 -8.11 -3.17 -10.43
CA LYS A 1031 -7.92 -1.75 -10.13
C LYS A 1031 -8.97 -0.89 -10.82
N ASP A 1032 -9.23 -1.20 -12.09
CA ASP A 1032 -10.11 -0.42 -12.97
C ASP A 1032 -11.61 -0.72 -12.79
N GLY A 1033 -11.97 -1.75 -12.02
CA GLY A 1033 -13.39 -2.08 -11.80
C GLY A 1033 -13.66 -3.48 -11.25
N ILE A 1034 -14.92 -3.88 -11.32
CA ILE A 1034 -15.39 -5.22 -10.96
C ILE A 1034 -16.06 -5.82 -12.20
N SER A 1035 -15.77 -7.07 -12.52
CA SER A 1035 -16.44 -7.81 -13.58
C SER A 1035 -16.83 -9.21 -13.11
N TYR A 1036 -17.77 -9.84 -13.81
CA TYR A 1036 -18.07 -11.25 -13.61
C TYR A 1036 -18.22 -12.00 -14.93
N VAL A 1037 -17.75 -13.25 -14.91
CA VAL A 1037 -17.88 -14.21 -16.02
C VAL A 1037 -18.64 -15.42 -15.52
N ILE A 1038 -19.68 -15.83 -16.26
CA ILE A 1038 -20.44 -17.04 -16.00
C ILE A 1038 -19.98 -18.10 -17.00
N GLU A 1039 -19.24 -19.10 -16.53
CA GLU A 1039 -18.90 -20.31 -17.26
C GLU A 1039 -19.99 -21.36 -17.05
N TYR A 1040 -20.48 -21.98 -18.12
CA TYR A 1040 -21.60 -22.93 -18.03
C TYR A 1040 -21.51 -24.05 -19.07
N GLN A 1041 -22.15 -25.18 -18.78
CA GLN A 1041 -22.25 -26.31 -19.70
C GLN A 1041 -23.40 -26.13 -20.69
N LYS A 1042 -23.13 -26.29 -21.99
CA LYS A 1042 -24.12 -26.08 -23.07
C LYS A 1042 -25.21 -27.14 -23.13
N ASN A 1043 -24.98 -28.33 -22.57
CA ASN A 1043 -26.00 -29.37 -22.44
C ASN A 1043 -26.99 -29.09 -21.29
N VAL A 1044 -26.64 -28.21 -20.34
CA VAL A 1044 -27.50 -27.79 -19.22
C VAL A 1044 -28.21 -26.47 -19.51
N PHE A 1045 -27.49 -25.48 -20.04
CA PHE A 1045 -28.02 -24.14 -20.27
C PHE A 1045 -27.82 -23.66 -21.71
N SER A 1046 -28.79 -22.91 -22.22
CA SER A 1046 -28.66 -22.14 -23.47
C SER A 1046 -28.03 -20.76 -23.21
N ASP A 1047 -27.40 -20.19 -24.24
CA ASP A 1047 -26.79 -18.86 -24.19
C ASP A 1047 -27.79 -17.77 -23.77
N LEU A 1048 -29.06 -17.91 -24.19
CA LEU A 1048 -30.13 -16.97 -23.83
C LEU A 1048 -30.49 -17.06 -22.33
N GLU A 1049 -30.51 -18.27 -21.75
CA GLU A 1049 -30.80 -18.46 -20.33
C GLU A 1049 -29.71 -17.84 -19.46
N ILE A 1050 -28.44 -18.04 -19.82
CA ILE A 1050 -27.31 -17.51 -19.07
C ILE A 1050 -27.19 -16.00 -19.23
N SER A 1051 -27.42 -15.44 -20.42
CA SER A 1051 -27.47 -14.00 -20.59
C SER A 1051 -28.54 -13.36 -19.69
N LYS A 1052 -29.74 -13.95 -19.62
CA LYS A 1052 -30.80 -13.50 -18.71
C LYS A 1052 -30.41 -13.67 -17.24
N LEU A 1053 -29.75 -14.77 -16.87
CA LEU A 1053 -29.26 -15.00 -15.51
C LEU A 1053 -28.22 -13.95 -15.12
N GLY A 1054 -27.31 -13.62 -16.03
CA GLY A 1054 -26.30 -12.59 -15.84
C GLY A 1054 -26.91 -11.21 -15.60
N GLU A 1055 -27.87 -10.79 -16.41
CA GLU A 1055 -28.58 -9.51 -16.19
C GLU A 1055 -29.41 -9.52 -14.89
N ARG A 1056 -30.03 -10.66 -14.55
CA ARG A 1056 -30.74 -10.83 -13.27
C ARG A 1056 -29.81 -10.75 -12.06
N PHE A 1057 -28.58 -11.27 -12.18
CA PHE A 1057 -27.59 -11.17 -11.12
C PHE A 1057 -27.20 -9.71 -10.88
N LEU A 1058 -26.95 -8.94 -11.94
CA LEU A 1058 -26.68 -7.50 -11.82
C LEU A 1058 -27.83 -6.75 -11.13
N LEU A 1059 -29.06 -6.96 -11.59
CA LEU A 1059 -30.24 -6.34 -11.01
C LEU A 1059 -30.48 -6.76 -9.54
N CYS A 1060 -30.16 -8.02 -9.21
CA CYS A 1060 -30.21 -8.53 -7.84
C CYS A 1060 -29.16 -7.83 -6.98
N LEU A 1061 -27.92 -7.71 -7.47
CA LEU A 1061 -26.81 -7.07 -6.78
C LEU A 1061 -27.11 -5.59 -6.50
N GLU A 1062 -27.62 -4.85 -7.48
CA GLU A 1062 -28.06 -3.45 -7.30
C GLU A 1062 -29.09 -3.33 -6.18
N GLN A 1063 -30.13 -4.17 -6.20
CA GLN A 1063 -31.18 -4.12 -5.18
C GLN A 1063 -30.72 -4.59 -3.80
N VAL A 1064 -29.79 -5.54 -3.72
CA VAL A 1064 -29.20 -6.00 -2.46
C VAL A 1064 -28.46 -4.84 -1.79
N LEU A 1065 -27.79 -3.98 -2.55
CA LEU A 1065 -27.11 -2.80 -2.01
C LEU A 1065 -28.10 -1.67 -1.64
N GLU A 1066 -29.10 -1.42 -2.47
CA GLU A 1066 -30.05 -0.30 -2.26
C GLU A 1066 -31.10 -0.55 -1.17
N ASN A 1067 -31.45 -1.82 -0.89
CA ASN A 1067 -32.66 -2.16 -0.12
C ASN A 1067 -32.39 -2.98 1.14
N GLN A 1068 -31.36 -2.61 1.90
CA GLN A 1068 -30.85 -3.37 3.05
C GLN A 1068 -31.90 -3.68 4.13
N ASP A 1069 -32.77 -2.72 4.43
CA ASP A 1069 -33.82 -2.86 5.44
C ASP A 1069 -35.08 -3.56 4.91
N LYS A 1070 -35.13 -3.84 3.60
CA LYS A 1070 -36.27 -4.57 3.00
C LYS A 1070 -36.06 -6.06 3.15
N THR A 1071 -37.17 -6.78 3.18
CA THR A 1071 -37.15 -8.24 3.18
C THR A 1071 -36.76 -8.79 1.81
N ILE A 1072 -36.17 -9.98 1.78
CA ILE A 1072 -35.78 -10.66 0.53
C ILE A 1072 -36.96 -10.77 -0.45
N ASP A 1073 -38.20 -10.95 0.03
CA ASP A 1073 -39.42 -10.98 -0.80
C ASP A 1073 -39.60 -9.73 -1.67
N LYS A 1074 -39.06 -8.57 -1.27
CA LYS A 1074 -39.16 -7.31 -2.02
C LYS A 1074 -38.13 -7.17 -3.15
N ILE A 1075 -37.13 -8.04 -3.22
CA ILE A 1075 -36.16 -8.06 -4.31
C ILE A 1075 -36.81 -8.65 -5.57
N SER A 1076 -36.73 -7.92 -6.69
CA SER A 1076 -37.31 -8.30 -7.99
C SER A 1076 -36.22 -8.69 -8.98
N LEU A 1077 -36.35 -9.83 -9.68
CA LEU A 1077 -35.45 -10.21 -10.77
C LEU A 1077 -35.93 -9.74 -12.17
N VAL A 1078 -36.87 -8.78 -12.21
CA VAL A 1078 -37.41 -8.22 -13.46
C VAL A 1078 -37.33 -6.70 -13.39
N ASP A 1079 -36.78 -6.08 -14.44
CA ASP A 1079 -36.72 -4.63 -14.59
C ASP A 1079 -38.15 -4.07 -14.77
N LYS A 1080 -38.54 -3.10 -13.94
CA LYS A 1080 -39.85 -2.43 -14.01
C LYS A 1080 -40.09 -1.74 -15.36
N LYS A 1081 -39.03 -1.38 -16.11
CA LYS A 1081 -39.15 -0.78 -17.46
C LYS A 1081 -39.48 -1.81 -18.56
N SER A 1082 -39.37 -3.10 -18.27
CA SER A 1082 -39.53 -4.19 -19.26
C SER A 1082 -40.90 -4.89 -19.22
N ILE A 1083 -41.81 -4.49 -18.33
CA ILE A 1083 -43.18 -5.03 -18.30
C ILE A 1083 -43.96 -4.41 -19.48
N PRO A 1084 -44.31 -5.17 -20.54
CA PRO A 1084 -45.23 -4.66 -21.54
C PRO A 1084 -46.55 -4.42 -20.83
N SER A 1085 -47.10 -3.21 -20.95
CA SER A 1085 -48.44 -2.89 -20.47
C SER A 1085 -49.47 -3.72 -21.23
N PHE A 1086 -49.71 -4.96 -20.80
CA PHE A 1086 -50.89 -5.69 -21.21
C PHE A 1086 -52.06 -5.14 -20.41
N SER A 1087 -52.81 -4.23 -21.03
CA SER A 1087 -54.15 -3.90 -20.59
C SER A 1087 -55.02 -5.15 -20.77
N LEU A 1088 -55.38 -5.79 -19.67
CA LEU A 1088 -56.46 -6.76 -19.66
C LEU A 1088 -57.78 -5.98 -19.62
N LYS A 1089 -58.50 -6.02 -20.75
CA LYS A 1089 -59.96 -6.08 -20.74
C LYS A 1089 -60.39 -7.47 -20.28
#